data_AF-A0A1J4JB26-F1
#
_entry.id   AF-A0A1J4JB26-F1
#
_cell.length_a   1.000
_cell.length_b   1.000
_cell.length_c   1.000
_cell.angle_alpha   90.00
_cell.angle_beta   90.00
_cell.angle_gamma   90.00
#
_symmetry.space_group_name_H-M   'P 1'
#
loop_
_entity.id
_entity.type
_entity.pdbx_description
1 polymer ?
#
loop_
_entity_poly.entity_id
_entity_poly.type
_entity_poly.pdbx_seq_one_letter_code
_entity_poly.pdbx_strand_id
1 'polypeptide(L)'
;MNFKRPSFSNDLSNLIKKTPNITLEQVLEHPSLSQSIRNEDPELFNFLFPEDQMDLDHPQIPNFDRLIDYALTDINSHPNQYLIYQLNRNAANFLSTSNKKLMTLCTRDKTKRLFRRLRGFIYDSDERILNNPMFVGHFSRIFPMWLVRYKDEFTEKNSFYNDRFSIIHLIEHSIANMPNNKAYSQIITALIQDCFNYIDGEKVISYILCAMKTILPLPDDSDEGFLKIEEFPSVSQIYKNSNSQNYLSSSQNSLNYQFEPISVPNYCQINHVPDIEVDFSKLTDLSHDRKLEKKLQSYSDDDKYWIVYNLISILRNSCDNENICNIFRKVEKDQEIPLDFLLYIAVYGLYSLSVSSEAFKIIDLVLNDPNATIDQELMKKVDEYASLIKFDTLNSNNLPMMVVYSLPVFWNHKYENIQVNKDSQISISRARFNKLAREQLKDKVITNKNGLTLLQLLTPLVLTDPPLSTELNCNYLRVLKKFDERYKKLKNDFYDLEKQKKPANSQKMNDLALEIHEVDRIYLDLVYYKFNYPNPDSPRKNIFEVLLTLFPMNPKLYGTGNREKLERENKEKLNQALKNSQPRSYTNGIVYELANLFNYSCFLTGDNETKFPRIELPQSNYNPEATICDDISIIYKQSKSNRIKTSIKKSVIGGTINGE
;
A
#
# COMPACT_ATOMS: atom_id res chain seq x y z
N MET A 1 3.54 -51.45 -20.72
CA MET A 1 4.92 -51.57 -20.19
C MET A 1 5.08 -50.62 -19.03
N ASN A 2 5.44 -51.10 -17.84
CA ASN A 2 5.76 -50.21 -16.71
C ASN A 2 7.22 -49.76 -16.83
N PHE A 3 7.44 -48.55 -17.33
CA PHE A 3 8.75 -47.90 -17.23
C PHE A 3 9.05 -47.58 -15.76
N LYS A 4 9.78 -48.48 -15.08
CA LYS A 4 10.40 -48.14 -13.79
C LYS A 4 11.33 -46.95 -14.04
N ARG A 5 11.06 -45.83 -13.39
CA ARG A 5 11.98 -44.68 -13.41
C ARG A 5 13.33 -45.14 -12.86
N PRO A 6 14.47 -44.74 -13.45
CA PRO A 6 15.77 -45.05 -12.89
C PRO A 6 15.85 -44.47 -11.47
N SER A 7 16.35 -45.26 -10.52
CA SER A 7 16.53 -44.81 -9.14
C SER A 7 17.59 -43.72 -9.10
N PHE A 8 17.24 -42.54 -8.59
CA PHE A 8 18.21 -41.48 -8.33
C PHE A 8 19.28 -41.96 -7.35
N SER A 9 20.53 -41.61 -7.62
CA SER A 9 21.68 -41.87 -6.75
C SER A 9 22.73 -40.79 -7.00
N ASN A 10 23.33 -40.28 -5.92
CA ASN A 10 24.45 -39.35 -5.96
C ASN A 10 25.50 -39.76 -4.90
N ASP A 11 26.47 -38.88 -4.63
CA ASP A 11 27.54 -39.12 -3.66
C ASP A 11 27.01 -39.33 -2.22
N LEU A 12 25.93 -38.65 -1.82
CA LEU A 12 25.29 -38.87 -0.52
C LEU A 12 24.60 -40.24 -0.45
N SER A 13 23.86 -40.63 -1.49
CA SER A 13 23.24 -41.97 -1.57
C SER A 13 24.31 -43.08 -1.50
N ASN A 14 25.45 -42.86 -2.14
CA ASN A 14 26.61 -43.75 -2.10
C ASN A 14 27.27 -43.80 -0.72
N LEU A 15 27.39 -42.65 -0.05
CA LEU A 15 27.98 -42.55 1.30
C LEU A 15 27.11 -43.28 2.34
N ILE A 16 25.79 -43.05 2.31
CA ILE A 16 24.81 -43.74 3.19
C ILE A 16 24.89 -45.25 3.01
N LYS A 17 24.96 -45.74 1.76
CA LYS A 17 25.08 -47.18 1.46
C LYS A 17 26.38 -47.82 1.94
N LYS A 18 27.51 -47.11 1.83
CA LYS A 18 28.85 -47.69 2.02
C LYS A 18 29.39 -47.53 3.44
N THR A 19 28.87 -46.57 4.20
CA THR A 19 29.36 -46.24 5.54
C THR A 19 28.43 -46.84 6.60
N PRO A 20 28.75 -48.00 7.20
CA PRO A 20 27.99 -48.51 8.34
C PRO A 20 28.07 -47.49 9.49
N ASN A 21 26.93 -47.25 10.14
CA ASN A 21 26.79 -46.26 11.23
C ASN A 21 27.11 -44.80 10.82
N ILE A 22 26.79 -44.41 9.57
CA ILE A 22 26.81 -42.99 9.18
C ILE A 22 25.96 -42.14 10.13
N THR A 23 26.49 -41.00 10.57
CA THR A 23 25.77 -40.10 11.50
C THR A 23 24.87 -39.13 10.74
N LEU A 24 23.83 -38.62 11.42
CA LEU A 24 22.95 -37.60 10.85
C LEU A 24 23.72 -36.31 10.52
N GLU A 25 24.71 -35.97 11.33
CA GLU A 25 25.60 -34.83 11.16
C GLU A 25 26.35 -34.91 9.84
N GLN A 26 26.96 -36.06 9.52
CA GLN A 26 27.62 -36.30 8.24
C GLN A 26 26.65 -36.20 7.05
N VAL A 27 25.39 -36.63 7.21
CA VAL A 27 24.34 -36.49 6.19
C VAL A 27 23.93 -35.01 6.01
N LEU A 28 23.79 -34.27 7.11
CA LEU A 28 23.40 -32.86 7.11
C LEU A 28 24.51 -31.91 6.65
N GLU A 29 25.78 -32.27 6.84
CA GLU A 29 26.95 -31.57 6.28
C GLU A 29 27.04 -31.71 4.75
N HIS A 30 26.54 -32.81 4.19
CA HIS A 30 26.93 -33.26 2.86
C HIS A 30 26.50 -32.30 1.73
N PRO A 31 27.40 -31.87 0.82
CA PRO A 31 27.08 -30.91 -0.26
C PRO A 31 25.88 -31.31 -1.13
N SER A 32 25.71 -32.61 -1.39
CA SER A 32 24.63 -33.15 -2.22
C SER A 32 23.26 -33.26 -1.50
N LEU A 33 23.15 -32.90 -0.21
CA LEU A 33 21.92 -33.02 0.58
C LEU A 33 20.70 -32.40 -0.10
N SER A 34 20.82 -31.14 -0.54
CA SER A 34 19.73 -30.41 -1.22
C SER A 34 19.25 -31.14 -2.49
N GLN A 35 20.18 -31.76 -3.24
CA GLN A 35 19.84 -32.55 -4.42
C GLN A 35 19.14 -33.86 -4.06
N SER A 36 19.59 -34.57 -3.02
CA SER A 36 18.95 -35.80 -2.54
C SER A 36 17.53 -35.54 -2.02
N ILE A 37 17.32 -34.45 -1.27
CA ILE A 37 15.97 -34.05 -0.82
C ILE A 37 15.08 -33.73 -2.02
N ARG A 38 15.58 -32.93 -2.99
CA ARG A 38 14.80 -32.53 -4.17
C ARG A 38 14.38 -33.72 -5.05
N ASN A 39 15.21 -34.76 -5.13
CA ASN A 39 14.99 -35.92 -5.97
C ASN A 39 14.38 -37.13 -5.23
N GLU A 40 13.90 -36.94 -4.00
CA GLU A 40 13.25 -37.96 -3.14
C GLU A 40 14.11 -39.23 -2.90
N ASP A 41 15.42 -39.06 -2.82
CA ASP A 41 16.47 -40.10 -2.75
C ASP A 41 16.09 -41.29 -1.83
N PRO A 42 15.94 -42.51 -2.37
CA PRO A 42 15.58 -43.69 -1.59
C PRO A 42 16.43 -43.92 -0.35
N GLU A 43 17.75 -43.72 -0.44
CA GLU A 43 18.68 -44.07 0.64
C GLU A 43 18.60 -43.07 1.78
N LEU A 44 18.51 -41.77 1.46
CA LEU A 44 18.31 -40.70 2.43
C LEU A 44 16.98 -40.85 3.18
N PHE A 45 15.91 -41.24 2.49
CA PHE A 45 14.62 -41.45 3.12
C PHE A 45 14.56 -42.75 3.94
N ASN A 46 15.20 -43.83 3.51
CA ASN A 46 15.28 -45.07 4.31
C ASN A 46 16.19 -44.91 5.54
N PHE A 47 17.22 -44.05 5.47
CA PHE A 47 18.06 -43.70 6.62
C PHE A 47 17.31 -42.95 7.74
N LEU A 48 16.31 -42.15 7.37
CA LEU A 48 15.44 -41.42 8.32
C LEU A 48 14.21 -42.23 8.73
N PHE A 49 13.64 -43.01 7.81
CA PHE A 49 12.42 -43.79 7.96
C PHE A 49 12.64 -45.23 7.45
N PRO A 50 13.33 -46.10 8.20
CA PRO A 50 13.59 -47.47 7.80
C PRO A 50 12.30 -48.25 7.55
N GLU A 51 12.20 -48.94 6.43
CA GLU A 51 10.97 -49.63 6.02
C GLU A 51 10.49 -50.68 7.04
N ASP A 52 11.42 -51.34 7.75
CA ASP A 52 11.14 -52.32 8.81
C ASP A 52 10.55 -51.69 10.08
N GLN A 53 10.79 -50.40 10.32
CA GLN A 53 10.27 -49.67 11.48
C GLN A 53 8.90 -49.06 11.21
N MET A 54 8.66 -48.55 9.99
CA MET A 54 7.51 -47.69 9.67
C MET A 54 6.12 -48.34 9.80
N ASP A 55 6.04 -49.66 9.84
CA ASP A 55 4.78 -50.39 10.01
C ASP A 55 4.51 -50.82 11.47
N LEU A 56 5.50 -50.72 12.36
CA LEU A 56 5.35 -50.95 13.81
C LEU A 56 4.44 -49.89 14.46
N ASP A 57 3.85 -50.19 15.63
CA ASP A 57 3.03 -49.21 16.37
C ASP A 57 3.88 -48.16 17.10
N HIS A 58 5.11 -48.52 17.47
CA HIS A 58 6.10 -47.64 18.12
C HIS A 58 7.44 -47.67 17.35
N PRO A 59 7.49 -47.13 16.11
CA PRO A 59 8.69 -47.10 15.27
C PRO A 59 9.90 -46.50 15.99
N GLN A 60 11.06 -47.13 15.88
CA GLN A 60 12.33 -46.59 16.40
C GLN A 60 13.09 -45.88 15.28
N ILE A 61 12.89 -44.57 15.14
CA ILE A 61 13.46 -43.76 14.05
C ILE A 61 14.36 -42.62 14.59
N PRO A 62 15.44 -42.94 15.33
CA PRO A 62 16.24 -41.96 16.07
C PRO A 62 16.90 -40.90 15.18
N ASN A 63 17.19 -41.20 13.91
CA ASN A 63 17.71 -40.21 12.97
C ASN A 63 16.67 -39.14 12.61
N PHE A 64 15.38 -39.50 12.58
CA PHE A 64 14.31 -38.53 12.37
C PHE A 64 14.03 -37.70 13.64
N ASP A 65 14.09 -38.34 14.82
CA ASP A 65 14.02 -37.63 16.10
C ASP A 65 15.15 -36.59 16.22
N ARG A 66 16.42 -36.97 15.94
CA ARG A 66 17.56 -36.04 15.92
C ARG A 66 17.45 -34.96 14.83
N LEU A 67 16.80 -35.24 13.70
CA LEU A 67 16.54 -34.23 12.65
C LEU A 67 15.55 -33.15 13.12
N ILE A 68 14.50 -33.57 13.81
CA ILE A 68 13.52 -32.67 14.45
C ILE A 68 14.22 -31.82 15.52
N ASP A 69 15.04 -32.44 16.35
CA ASP A 69 15.81 -31.77 17.41
C ASP A 69 16.77 -30.73 16.84
N TYR A 70 17.60 -31.07 15.83
CA TYR A 70 18.47 -30.08 15.18
C TYR A 70 17.67 -28.91 14.59
N ALA A 71 16.51 -29.15 13.99
CA ALA A 71 15.72 -28.09 13.40
C ALA A 71 15.13 -27.12 14.44
N LEU A 72 14.71 -27.62 15.61
CA LEU A 72 13.83 -26.91 16.55
C LEU A 72 14.36 -26.80 17.98
N THR A 73 15.61 -27.18 18.27
CA THR A 73 16.22 -27.09 19.62
C THR A 73 17.69 -26.67 19.55
N ASP A 74 18.23 -26.18 20.68
CA ASP A 74 19.65 -25.84 20.85
C ASP A 74 20.57 -27.07 21.04
N ILE A 75 20.17 -28.23 20.50
CA ILE A 75 21.05 -29.41 20.44
C ILE A 75 22.17 -29.11 19.44
N ASN A 76 23.32 -28.70 19.97
CA ASN A 76 24.57 -28.56 19.25
C ASN A 76 25.62 -29.50 19.87
N SER A 77 25.77 -30.69 19.29
CA SER A 77 26.67 -31.73 19.80
C SER A 77 28.14 -31.30 19.79
N HIS A 78 28.53 -30.40 18.89
CA HIS A 78 29.92 -29.96 18.70
C HIS A 78 29.99 -28.45 18.36
N PRO A 79 29.79 -27.55 19.34
CA PRO A 79 29.70 -26.11 19.09
C PRO A 79 30.99 -25.49 18.52
N ASN A 80 32.14 -26.12 18.74
CA ASN A 80 33.43 -25.69 18.20
C ASN A 80 33.67 -26.17 16.75
N GLN A 81 32.90 -27.13 16.26
CA GLN A 81 33.05 -27.72 14.91
C GLN A 81 32.07 -27.09 13.92
N TYR A 82 30.84 -26.81 14.36
CA TYR A 82 29.76 -26.31 13.50
C TYR A 82 29.50 -24.82 13.70
N LEU A 83 30.38 -24.02 13.10
CA LEU A 83 30.22 -22.57 13.03
C LEU A 83 28.83 -22.19 12.46
N ILE A 84 28.16 -21.25 13.12
CA ILE A 84 26.91 -20.62 12.65
C ILE A 84 25.73 -21.60 12.49
N TYR A 85 25.60 -22.60 13.37
CA TYR A 85 24.43 -23.50 13.45
C TYR A 85 24.06 -24.18 12.11
N GLN A 86 25.07 -24.54 11.32
CA GLN A 86 24.90 -25.08 9.96
C GLN A 86 23.99 -26.32 9.94
N LEU A 87 24.18 -27.25 10.90
CA LEU A 87 23.35 -28.44 11.04
C LEU A 87 21.88 -28.10 11.29
N ASN A 88 21.60 -27.19 12.23
CA ASN A 88 20.24 -26.76 12.57
C ASN A 88 19.54 -26.11 11.37
N ARG A 89 20.26 -25.27 10.62
CA ARG A 89 19.76 -24.65 9.38
C ARG A 89 19.45 -25.68 8.30
N ASN A 90 20.34 -26.67 8.10
CA ASN A 90 20.15 -27.73 7.12
C ASN A 90 18.99 -28.67 7.50
N ALA A 91 18.85 -29.01 8.78
CA ALA A 91 17.72 -29.76 9.32
C ALA A 91 16.39 -29.00 9.13
N ALA A 92 16.36 -27.71 9.47
CA ALA A 92 15.17 -26.89 9.26
C ALA A 92 14.82 -26.73 7.77
N ASN A 93 15.82 -26.56 6.91
CA ASN A 93 15.62 -26.54 5.45
C ASN A 93 15.06 -27.88 4.93
N PHE A 94 15.51 -29.02 5.47
CA PHE A 94 14.96 -30.34 5.16
C PHE A 94 13.47 -30.40 5.51
N LEU A 95 13.12 -30.09 6.76
CA LEU A 95 11.74 -30.14 7.27
C LEU A 95 10.82 -29.08 6.67
N SER A 96 11.38 -27.98 6.12
CA SER A 96 10.65 -26.96 5.36
C SER A 96 10.55 -27.29 3.86
N THR A 97 10.94 -28.49 3.41
CA THR A 97 10.77 -28.86 1.99
C THR A 97 9.36 -29.38 1.69
N SER A 98 8.83 -28.96 0.56
CA SER A 98 7.50 -29.33 0.05
C SER A 98 7.43 -30.75 -0.57
N ASN A 99 8.43 -31.59 -0.28
CA ASN A 99 8.67 -32.94 -0.79
C ASN A 99 7.49 -33.89 -0.45
N LYS A 100 7.00 -34.67 -1.43
CA LYS A 100 5.79 -35.50 -1.23
C LYS A 100 6.11 -36.74 -0.40
N LYS A 101 7.26 -37.36 -0.63
CA LYS A 101 7.70 -38.56 0.10
C LYS A 101 7.91 -38.30 1.58
N LEU A 102 8.59 -37.20 1.95
CA LEU A 102 8.74 -36.75 3.34
C LEU A 102 7.38 -36.59 4.02
N MET A 103 6.49 -35.85 3.37
CA MET A 103 5.14 -35.58 3.84
C MET A 103 4.36 -36.88 4.07
N THR A 104 4.39 -37.82 3.12
CA THR A 104 3.76 -39.15 3.27
C THR A 104 4.35 -39.97 4.42
N LEU A 105 5.68 -39.98 4.59
CA LEU A 105 6.36 -40.75 5.64
C LEU A 105 6.04 -40.18 7.04
N CYS A 106 6.06 -38.85 7.20
CA CYS A 106 5.65 -38.21 8.45
C CYS A 106 4.17 -38.45 8.79
N THR A 107 3.28 -38.54 7.80
CA THR A 107 1.87 -38.90 8.05
C THR A 107 1.70 -40.37 8.42
N ARG A 108 2.53 -41.28 7.86
CA ARG A 108 2.58 -42.71 8.20
C ARG A 108 3.16 -43.00 9.59
N ASP A 109 4.03 -42.14 10.12
CA ASP A 109 4.51 -42.26 11.49
C ASP A 109 3.33 -42.24 12.48
N LYS A 110 3.02 -43.41 13.03
CA LYS A 110 1.93 -43.61 14.00
C LYS A 110 2.16 -42.84 15.31
N THR A 111 3.40 -42.43 15.62
CA THR A 111 3.69 -41.61 16.81
C THR A 111 3.49 -40.11 16.57
N LYS A 112 3.41 -39.68 15.30
CA LYS A 112 3.24 -38.29 14.85
C LYS A 112 4.30 -37.33 15.42
N ARG A 113 5.56 -37.76 15.51
CA ARG A 113 6.68 -37.03 16.15
C ARG A 113 6.77 -35.56 15.73
N LEU A 114 6.82 -35.31 14.42
CA LEU A 114 6.95 -33.95 13.89
C LEU A 114 5.74 -33.08 14.26
N PHE A 115 4.53 -33.60 14.13
CA PHE A 115 3.31 -32.88 14.51
C PHE A 115 3.29 -32.60 16.02
N ARG A 116 3.68 -33.56 16.87
CA ARG A 116 3.82 -33.37 18.32
C ARG A 116 4.85 -32.30 18.67
N ARG A 117 6.03 -32.30 18.04
CA ARG A 117 7.05 -31.24 18.27
C ARG A 117 6.55 -29.88 17.82
N LEU A 118 5.91 -29.78 16.66
CA LEU A 118 5.36 -28.51 16.15
C LEU A 118 4.24 -27.97 17.04
N ARG A 119 3.28 -28.80 17.46
CA ARG A 119 2.23 -28.43 18.43
C ARG A 119 2.82 -28.06 19.81
N GLY A 120 3.90 -28.74 20.20
CA GLY A 120 4.61 -28.52 21.46
C GLY A 120 5.56 -27.33 21.48
N PHE A 121 5.90 -26.71 20.35
CA PHE A 121 7.01 -25.74 20.26
C PHE A 121 6.83 -24.53 21.18
N ILE A 122 5.62 -23.95 21.26
CA ILE A 122 5.33 -22.81 22.15
C ILE A 122 5.25 -23.18 23.65
N TYR A 123 5.26 -24.46 23.97
CA TYR A 123 5.19 -24.99 25.33
C TYR A 123 6.55 -25.55 25.80
N ASP A 124 7.62 -25.28 25.05
CA ASP A 124 8.97 -25.65 25.43
C ASP A 124 9.37 -24.97 26.75
N SER A 125 9.96 -25.72 27.66
CA SER A 125 10.40 -25.20 28.96
C SER A 125 11.75 -24.47 28.87
N ASP A 126 12.48 -24.63 27.77
CA ASP A 126 13.76 -23.96 27.57
C ASP A 126 13.57 -22.60 26.89
N GLU A 127 13.59 -21.53 27.70
CA GLU A 127 13.52 -20.15 27.23
C GLU A 127 14.61 -19.80 26.21
N ARG A 128 15.75 -20.51 26.20
CA ARG A 128 16.81 -20.30 25.19
C ARG A 128 16.36 -20.70 23.80
N ILE A 129 15.45 -21.66 23.67
CA ILE A 129 14.87 -22.06 22.38
C ILE A 129 13.86 -21.01 21.92
N LEU A 130 12.95 -20.59 22.82
CA LEU A 130 11.87 -19.63 22.53
C LEU A 130 12.39 -18.21 22.22
N ASN A 131 13.42 -17.77 22.93
CA ASN A 131 13.99 -16.43 22.74
C ASN A 131 15.03 -16.37 21.61
N ASN A 132 15.47 -17.49 21.05
CA ASN A 132 16.45 -17.51 19.96
C ASN A 132 15.76 -17.28 18.59
N PRO A 133 16.09 -16.19 17.86
CA PRO A 133 15.46 -15.89 16.57
C PRO A 133 15.65 -16.96 15.50
N MET A 134 16.70 -17.79 15.60
CA MET A 134 16.92 -18.87 14.66
C MET A 134 15.88 -19.99 14.80
N PHE A 135 15.61 -20.49 16.01
CA PHE A 135 14.66 -21.60 16.20
C PHE A 135 13.22 -21.16 15.95
N VAL A 136 12.85 -19.95 16.37
CA VAL A 136 11.55 -19.36 16.02
C VAL A 136 11.44 -19.11 14.51
N GLY A 137 12.52 -18.68 13.85
CA GLY A 137 12.61 -18.55 12.38
C GLY A 137 12.73 -19.89 11.61
N HIS A 138 13.02 -20.99 12.29
CA HIS A 138 12.91 -22.34 11.75
C HIS A 138 11.46 -22.81 11.85
N PHE A 139 10.87 -22.66 13.03
CA PHE A 139 9.45 -22.94 13.27
C PHE A 139 8.54 -22.16 12.32
N SER A 140 8.76 -20.85 12.13
CA SER A 140 7.96 -20.00 11.23
C SER A 140 7.99 -20.42 9.76
N ARG A 141 9.04 -21.16 9.33
CA ARG A 141 9.14 -21.71 7.96
C ARG A 141 8.58 -23.13 7.85
N ILE A 142 8.73 -23.93 8.91
CA ILE A 142 8.25 -25.33 8.92
C ILE A 142 6.73 -25.34 9.15
N PHE A 143 6.26 -24.74 10.25
CA PHE A 143 4.88 -24.90 10.73
C PHE A 143 3.81 -24.54 9.68
N PRO A 144 3.82 -23.38 9.00
CA PRO A 144 2.79 -23.00 8.03
C PRO A 144 2.66 -24.00 6.87
N MET A 145 3.79 -24.50 6.35
CA MET A 145 3.80 -25.48 5.26
C MET A 145 3.13 -26.81 5.66
N TRP A 146 3.35 -27.27 6.89
CA TRP A 146 2.71 -28.48 7.40
C TRP A 146 1.22 -28.24 7.72
N LEU A 147 0.87 -27.07 8.26
CA LEU A 147 -0.52 -26.67 8.53
C LEU A 147 -1.38 -26.65 7.26
N VAL A 148 -0.91 -26.01 6.18
CA VAL A 148 -1.60 -25.95 4.87
C VAL A 148 -1.91 -27.34 4.31
N ARG A 149 -1.01 -28.31 4.51
CA ARG A 149 -1.16 -29.67 3.96
C ARG A 149 -1.92 -30.63 4.86
N TYR A 150 -1.86 -30.43 6.17
CA TYR A 150 -2.34 -31.37 7.19
C TYR A 150 -3.13 -30.67 8.29
N LYS A 151 -4.01 -29.74 7.93
CA LYS A 151 -4.80 -28.92 8.87
C LYS A 151 -5.46 -29.73 10.01
N ASP A 152 -5.91 -30.95 9.71
CA ASP A 152 -6.62 -31.82 10.66
C ASP A 152 -5.71 -32.25 11.83
N GLU A 153 -4.40 -32.39 11.60
CA GLU A 153 -3.38 -32.66 12.63
C GLU A 153 -3.16 -31.45 13.56
N PHE A 154 -3.55 -30.24 13.14
CA PHE A 154 -3.42 -28.99 13.90
C PHE A 154 -4.76 -28.45 14.44
N THR A 155 -5.85 -29.21 14.30
CA THR A 155 -7.14 -28.86 14.92
C THR A 155 -7.09 -28.97 16.44
N GLU A 156 -7.86 -28.12 17.12
CA GLU A 156 -7.98 -28.08 18.60
C GLU A 156 -8.62 -29.37 19.15
N LYS A 157 -9.54 -29.97 18.39
CA LYS A 157 -10.35 -31.13 18.82
C LYS A 157 -9.70 -32.49 18.52
N ASN A 158 -8.42 -32.52 18.14
CA ASN A 158 -7.74 -33.76 17.78
C ASN A 158 -7.29 -34.54 19.03
N SER A 159 -8.18 -35.43 19.50
CA SER A 159 -7.99 -36.25 20.71
C SER A 159 -6.78 -37.18 20.68
N PHE A 160 -6.19 -37.44 19.51
CA PHE A 160 -4.95 -38.22 19.39
C PHE A 160 -3.76 -37.55 20.11
N TYR A 161 -3.69 -36.22 20.06
CA TYR A 161 -2.55 -35.49 20.62
C TYR A 161 -2.62 -35.36 22.13
N ASN A 162 -3.83 -35.15 22.68
CA ASN A 162 -4.10 -34.89 24.09
C ASN A 162 -3.21 -33.76 24.68
N ASP A 163 -3.03 -32.70 23.91
CA ASP A 163 -2.30 -31.49 24.29
C ASP A 163 -3.23 -30.27 24.37
N ARG A 164 -2.66 -29.08 24.63
CA ARG A 164 -3.41 -27.80 24.72
C ARG A 164 -3.27 -26.92 23.47
N PHE A 165 -2.70 -27.43 22.39
CA PHE A 165 -2.37 -26.62 21.23
C PHE A 165 -3.62 -26.10 20.51
N SER A 166 -3.62 -24.81 20.22
CA SER A 166 -4.53 -24.17 19.26
C SER A 166 -3.82 -23.08 18.47
N ILE A 167 -4.40 -22.72 17.32
CA ILE A 167 -3.92 -21.57 16.53
C ILE A 167 -4.02 -20.26 17.34
N ILE A 168 -5.04 -20.13 18.20
CA ILE A 168 -5.18 -18.96 19.07
C ILE A 168 -4.05 -18.92 20.11
N HIS A 169 -3.74 -20.00 20.83
CA HIS A 169 -2.61 -20.03 21.76
C HIS A 169 -1.26 -19.76 21.06
N LEU A 170 -1.11 -20.16 19.80
CA LEU A 170 0.07 -19.83 18.99
C LEU A 170 0.16 -18.33 18.68
N ILE A 171 -0.96 -17.68 18.36
CA ILE A 171 -1.03 -16.23 18.16
C ILE A 171 -0.78 -15.50 19.48
N GLU A 172 -1.43 -15.91 20.57
CA GLU A 172 -1.22 -15.36 21.92
C GLU A 172 0.26 -15.38 22.30
N HIS A 173 0.91 -16.54 22.18
CA HIS A 173 2.34 -16.68 22.45
C HIS A 173 3.20 -15.84 21.51
N SER A 174 2.80 -15.70 20.24
CA SER A 174 3.54 -14.90 19.26
C SER A 174 3.44 -13.40 19.53
N ILE A 175 2.25 -12.87 19.84
CA ILE A 175 2.06 -11.48 20.26
C ILE A 175 2.80 -11.23 21.58
N ALA A 176 2.62 -12.12 22.55
CA ALA A 176 3.22 -12.02 23.87
C ALA A 176 4.75 -12.09 23.88
N ASN A 177 5.43 -12.53 22.82
CA ASN A 177 6.89 -12.60 22.77
C ASN A 177 7.48 -11.82 21.59
N MET A 178 6.64 -11.06 20.88
CA MET A 178 7.05 -10.29 19.71
C MET A 178 8.16 -9.26 20.02
N PRO A 179 8.12 -8.47 21.13
CA PRO A 179 9.17 -7.50 21.46
C PRO A 179 10.55 -8.14 21.61
N ASN A 180 10.60 -9.31 22.25
CA ASN A 180 11.84 -10.05 22.51
C ASN A 180 12.39 -10.70 21.24
N ASN A 181 11.53 -11.14 20.32
CA ASN A 181 11.95 -11.90 19.15
C ASN A 181 11.04 -11.64 17.93
N LYS A 182 11.56 -10.86 16.98
CA LYS A 182 10.88 -10.47 15.73
C LYS A 182 10.46 -11.64 14.85
N ALA A 183 11.01 -12.84 15.03
CA ALA A 183 10.55 -14.02 14.29
C ALA A 183 9.11 -14.44 14.65
N TYR A 184 8.57 -14.02 15.80
CA TYR A 184 7.16 -14.25 16.13
C TYR A 184 6.19 -13.45 15.25
N SER A 185 6.57 -12.27 14.75
CA SER A 185 5.72 -11.53 13.80
C SER A 185 5.59 -12.29 12.48
N GLN A 186 6.66 -12.97 12.04
CA GLN A 186 6.65 -13.82 10.84
C GLN A 186 5.70 -15.02 10.93
N ILE A 187 5.50 -15.58 12.13
CA ILE A 187 4.53 -16.66 12.36
C ILE A 187 3.11 -16.16 12.10
N ILE A 188 2.76 -14.99 12.65
CA ILE A 188 1.46 -14.36 12.43
C ILE A 188 1.30 -13.96 10.96
N THR A 189 2.34 -13.41 10.32
CA THR A 189 2.36 -13.12 8.88
C THR A 189 1.99 -14.35 8.05
N ALA A 190 2.69 -15.47 8.23
CA ALA A 190 2.43 -16.69 7.48
C ALA A 190 1.06 -17.32 7.80
N LEU A 191 0.55 -17.16 9.02
CA LEU A 191 -0.80 -17.59 9.39
C LEU A 191 -1.88 -16.83 8.60
N ILE A 192 -1.73 -15.52 8.40
CA ILE A 192 -2.73 -14.67 7.75
C ILE A 192 -2.54 -14.60 6.23
N GLN A 193 -1.32 -14.68 5.73
CA GLN A 193 -1.06 -14.67 4.28
C GLN A 193 -1.21 -16.06 3.66
N ASP A 194 -0.56 -17.09 4.23
CA ASP A 194 -0.49 -18.43 3.61
C ASP A 194 -1.55 -19.40 4.15
N CYS A 195 -1.91 -19.28 5.44
CA CYS A 195 -2.75 -20.28 6.11
C CYS A 195 -4.22 -19.86 6.32
N PHE A 196 -4.62 -18.65 5.94
CA PHE A 196 -5.93 -18.07 6.28
C PHE A 196 -7.12 -18.98 5.95
N ASN A 197 -7.14 -19.58 4.76
CA ASN A 197 -8.21 -20.48 4.31
C ASN A 197 -8.16 -21.90 4.93
N TYR A 198 -7.13 -22.18 5.75
CA TYR A 198 -6.89 -23.46 6.42
C TYR A 198 -7.13 -23.38 7.94
N ILE A 199 -7.34 -22.19 8.47
CA ILE A 199 -7.62 -21.86 9.87
C ILE A 199 -8.94 -21.08 9.97
N ASP A 200 -9.36 -20.76 11.19
CA ASP A 200 -10.46 -19.82 11.44
C ASP A 200 -9.95 -18.38 11.27
N GLY A 201 -9.75 -17.96 10.01
CA GLY A 201 -9.11 -16.69 9.66
C GLY A 201 -9.85 -15.45 10.18
N GLU A 202 -11.18 -15.50 10.28
CA GLU A 202 -11.98 -14.42 10.84
C GLU A 202 -11.70 -14.27 12.34
N LYS A 203 -11.76 -15.37 13.10
CA LYS A 203 -11.43 -15.39 14.54
C LYS A 203 -9.99 -14.93 14.80
N VAL A 204 -9.04 -15.28 13.92
CA VAL A 204 -7.64 -14.83 14.01
C VAL A 204 -7.52 -13.31 13.86
N ILE A 205 -8.22 -12.70 12.90
CA ILE A 205 -8.20 -11.24 12.73
C ILE A 205 -8.90 -10.56 13.90
N SER A 206 -10.06 -11.05 14.34
CA SER A 206 -10.75 -10.52 15.53
C SER A 206 -9.85 -10.56 16.77
N TYR A 207 -9.08 -11.64 16.96
CA TYR A 207 -8.12 -11.76 18.06
C TYR A 207 -7.00 -10.70 17.98
N ILE A 208 -6.47 -10.45 16.78
CA ILE A 208 -5.41 -9.45 16.57
C ILE A 208 -5.92 -8.03 16.84
N LEU A 209 -7.13 -7.71 16.39
CA LEU A 209 -7.75 -6.41 16.62
C LEU A 209 -8.00 -6.19 18.12
N CYS A 210 -8.55 -7.17 18.84
CA CYS A 210 -8.77 -7.01 20.27
C CYS A 210 -7.45 -6.98 21.07
N ALA A 211 -6.40 -7.71 20.64
CA ALA A 211 -5.06 -7.58 21.23
C ALA A 211 -4.44 -6.18 21.01
N MET A 212 -4.61 -5.57 19.83
CA MET A 212 -4.20 -4.18 19.58
C MET A 212 -4.97 -3.21 20.47
N LYS A 213 -6.28 -3.44 20.67
CA LYS A 213 -7.15 -2.64 21.53
C LYS A 213 -6.79 -2.75 23.02
N THR A 214 -6.33 -3.91 23.48
CA THR A 214 -5.80 -4.08 24.84
C THR A 214 -4.51 -3.28 25.08
N ILE A 215 -3.78 -2.96 24.01
CA ILE A 215 -2.53 -2.19 24.06
C ILE A 215 -2.77 -0.68 23.94
N LEU A 216 -3.71 -0.28 23.07
CA LEU A 216 -4.09 1.11 22.86
C LEU A 216 -5.16 1.51 23.87
N PRO A 217 -4.86 2.32 24.91
CA PRO A 217 -5.91 2.84 25.77
C PRO A 217 -6.94 3.62 24.93
N LEU A 218 -8.21 3.48 25.30
CA LEU A 218 -9.22 4.45 24.91
C LEU A 218 -8.90 5.78 25.62
N PRO A 219 -9.24 6.95 25.04
CA PRO A 219 -9.05 8.22 25.72
C PRO A 219 -10.07 8.26 26.87
N ASP A 220 -9.63 8.50 28.10
CA ASP A 220 -10.57 8.77 29.19
C ASP A 220 -11.23 10.15 28.93
N ASP A 221 -12.56 10.22 29.06
CA ASP A 221 -13.38 11.43 28.75
C ASP A 221 -12.93 12.70 29.49
N SER A 222 -12.11 12.57 30.54
CA SER A 222 -11.56 13.69 31.33
C SER A 222 -10.34 14.38 30.73
N ASP A 223 -9.75 13.85 29.65
CA ASP A 223 -8.36 14.13 29.30
C ASP A 223 -8.22 14.96 28.01
N GLU A 224 -8.61 16.25 28.11
CA GLU A 224 -8.43 17.30 27.08
C GLU A 224 -6.99 17.38 26.52
N GLY A 225 -6.01 16.78 27.22
CA GLY A 225 -4.62 16.67 26.81
C GLY A 225 -4.38 15.79 25.57
N PHE A 226 -5.25 14.82 25.24
CA PHE A 226 -5.04 13.92 24.10
C PHE A 226 -5.02 14.62 22.73
N LEU A 227 -5.60 15.82 22.61
CA LEU A 227 -5.52 16.63 21.37
C LEU A 227 -4.20 17.40 21.23
N LYS A 228 -3.24 17.23 22.14
CA LYS A 228 -1.82 17.47 21.84
C LYS A 228 -1.31 16.36 20.94
N ILE A 229 -1.68 16.47 19.66
CA ILE A 229 -0.87 15.99 18.54
C ILE A 229 0.57 16.30 18.92
N GLU A 230 1.47 15.31 18.90
CA GLU A 230 2.89 15.61 18.89
C GLU A 230 3.14 16.43 17.63
N GLU A 231 3.21 17.76 17.80
CA GLU A 231 3.83 18.64 16.83
C GLU A 231 5.22 18.07 16.62
N PHE A 232 5.40 17.37 15.49
CA PHE A 232 6.68 16.81 15.15
C PHE A 232 7.71 17.93 15.31
N PRO A 233 8.75 17.73 16.14
CA PRO A 233 9.65 18.80 16.49
C PRO A 233 10.19 19.35 15.17
N SER A 234 9.87 20.64 14.92
CA SER A 234 9.79 21.20 13.57
C SER A 234 10.99 20.79 12.72
N VAL A 235 10.79 20.48 11.42
CA VAL A 235 11.76 19.88 10.47
C VAL A 235 13.25 20.09 10.81
N SER A 236 13.65 21.30 11.20
CA SER A 236 14.92 21.65 11.87
C SER A 236 15.48 20.69 12.97
N GLN A 237 14.66 19.99 13.76
CA GLN A 237 15.12 19.08 14.82
C GLN A 237 15.42 17.67 14.29
N ILE A 238 14.63 17.18 13.32
CA ILE A 238 14.92 15.93 12.59
C ILE A 238 16.28 16.06 11.88
N TYR A 239 16.60 17.24 11.35
CA TYR A 239 17.91 17.54 10.74
C TYR A 239 19.07 17.69 11.74
N LYS A 240 18.82 17.96 13.02
CA LYS A 240 19.90 17.99 14.03
C LYS A 240 20.39 16.58 14.39
N ASN A 241 19.48 15.60 14.41
CA ASN A 241 19.80 14.21 14.76
C ASN A 241 20.42 13.39 13.61
N SER A 242 20.41 13.90 12.38
CA SER A 242 21.00 13.25 11.20
C SER A 242 22.44 13.69 10.87
N ASN A 243 23.10 14.46 11.75
CA ASN A 243 24.50 14.92 11.62
C ASN A 243 25.57 13.83 11.76
N SER A 244 25.25 12.57 11.44
CA SER A 244 26.15 11.41 11.52
C SER A 244 26.29 10.66 10.20
N GLN A 245 26.40 11.38 9.06
CA GLN A 245 27.07 10.84 7.87
C GLN A 245 27.61 11.91 6.91
N ASN A 246 28.93 12.14 6.97
CA ASN A 246 29.68 12.81 5.91
C ASN A 246 29.78 11.89 4.68
N TYR A 247 28.98 12.07 3.64
CA TYR A 247 29.30 11.68 2.25
C TYR A 247 28.25 12.22 1.27
N LEU A 248 28.62 13.24 0.46
CA LEU A 248 28.13 13.53 -0.91
C LEU A 248 28.58 14.95 -1.37
N SER A 249 29.89 15.18 -1.41
CA SER A 249 30.47 16.47 -1.83
C SER A 249 30.97 16.44 -3.29
N SER A 250 30.08 16.33 -4.28
CA SER A 250 30.40 16.66 -5.70
C SER A 250 29.23 16.55 -6.70
N SER A 251 28.09 17.22 -6.46
CA SER A 251 27.23 17.66 -7.58
C SER A 251 26.49 18.96 -7.25
N GLN A 252 26.58 19.92 -8.16
CA GLN A 252 25.89 21.21 -8.01
C GLN A 252 24.42 21.04 -8.36
N ASN A 253 23.54 21.20 -7.37
CA ASN A 253 22.21 21.80 -7.50
C ASN A 253 21.70 22.16 -6.10
N SER A 254 21.83 23.43 -5.74
CA SER A 254 21.42 23.99 -4.45
C SER A 254 19.91 24.26 -4.42
N LEU A 255 19.22 23.86 -3.34
CA LEU A 255 18.04 24.57 -2.80
C LEU A 255 17.60 24.03 -1.41
N ASN A 256 18.50 24.15 -0.41
CA ASN A 256 18.22 24.51 1.00
C ASN A 256 19.50 24.22 1.84
N TYR A 257 20.57 24.99 1.60
CA TYR A 257 21.85 24.83 2.32
C TYR A 257 21.79 25.32 3.79
N GLN A 258 20.65 25.82 4.26
CA GLN A 258 20.47 26.41 5.58
C GLN A 258 19.55 25.59 6.51
N PHE A 259 19.00 24.46 6.03
CA PHE A 259 18.16 23.53 6.80
C PHE A 259 16.93 24.16 7.48
N GLU A 260 16.42 25.27 6.93
CA GLU A 260 15.23 25.93 7.47
C GLU A 260 13.95 25.15 7.13
N PRO A 261 12.93 25.12 8.03
CA PRO A 261 11.62 24.54 7.73
C PRO A 261 10.99 25.21 6.50
N ILE A 262 10.42 24.40 5.59
CA ILE A 262 9.77 24.91 4.38
C ILE A 262 8.40 25.46 4.78
N SER A 263 8.32 26.78 4.97
CA SER A 263 7.09 27.48 5.32
C SER A 263 5.99 27.24 4.28
N VAL A 264 4.81 26.80 4.73
CA VAL A 264 3.59 26.82 3.90
C VAL A 264 3.34 28.28 3.44
N PRO A 265 3.13 28.54 2.14
CA PRO A 265 2.98 29.91 1.67
C PRO A 265 1.77 30.63 2.30
N ASN A 266 1.97 31.86 2.76
CA ASN A 266 1.00 32.68 3.50
C ASN A 266 -0.39 32.82 2.83
N TYR A 267 -0.50 32.55 1.54
CA TYR A 267 -1.75 32.63 0.79
C TYR A 267 -2.68 31.41 0.99
N CYS A 268 -2.24 30.37 1.70
CA CYS A 268 -2.99 29.15 2.00
C CYS A 268 -3.80 29.19 3.32
N GLN A 269 -3.81 30.32 4.02
CA GLN A 269 -4.42 30.47 5.35
C GLN A 269 -5.96 30.63 5.29
N ILE A 270 -6.71 29.85 6.08
CA ILE A 270 -8.19 29.82 6.10
C ILE A 270 -8.73 29.80 7.55
N ASN A 271 -9.84 30.51 7.81
CA ASN A 271 -10.33 30.80 9.17
C ASN A 271 -11.39 29.83 9.74
N HIS A 272 -11.38 29.71 11.07
CA HIS A 272 -12.37 29.17 12.02
C HIS A 272 -12.37 27.67 12.40
N VAL A 273 -12.57 27.44 13.70
CA VAL A 273 -12.64 26.16 14.42
C VAL A 273 -13.94 26.11 15.23
N PRO A 274 -14.70 25.00 15.21
CA PRO A 274 -15.65 24.61 16.24
C PRO A 274 -15.12 23.45 17.10
N ASP A 275 -15.63 23.34 18.33
CA ASP A 275 -15.35 22.23 19.25
C ASP A 275 -16.45 21.16 19.19
N ILE A 276 -16.06 19.89 19.35
CA ILE A 276 -16.93 18.72 19.29
C ILE A 276 -16.42 17.69 20.32
N GLU A 277 -17.30 17.24 21.22
CA GLU A 277 -17.09 16.08 22.11
C GLU A 277 -17.53 14.77 21.41
N VAL A 278 -16.90 13.64 21.75
CA VAL A 278 -17.21 12.31 21.20
C VAL A 278 -17.44 11.32 22.36
N ASP A 279 -18.50 10.53 22.29
CA ASP A 279 -18.88 9.51 23.29
C ASP A 279 -18.30 8.14 22.92
N PHE A 280 -17.31 7.67 23.69
CA PHE A 280 -16.59 6.42 23.45
C PHE A 280 -17.19 5.18 24.15
N SER A 281 -18.32 5.32 24.86
CA SER A 281 -18.88 4.31 25.78
C SER A 281 -19.35 2.98 25.14
N LYS A 282 -19.21 2.79 23.82
CA LYS A 282 -19.75 1.65 23.05
C LYS A 282 -18.70 0.63 22.60
N LEU A 283 -17.43 0.82 22.96
CA LEU A 283 -16.30 0.00 22.49
C LEU A 283 -15.95 -1.14 23.46
N THR A 284 -16.88 -2.04 23.82
CA THR A 284 -16.54 -3.27 24.58
C THR A 284 -17.48 -4.45 24.30
N ASP A 285 -16.98 -5.54 23.69
CA ASP A 285 -17.31 -6.93 24.10
C ASP A 285 -16.50 -8.06 23.37
N LEU A 286 -15.19 -8.17 23.66
CA LEU A 286 -14.41 -9.38 23.32
C LEU A 286 -13.52 -9.83 24.50
N SER A 287 -13.85 -10.98 25.08
CA SER A 287 -13.19 -11.53 26.27
C SER A 287 -11.85 -12.23 25.93
N HIS A 288 -10.76 -11.67 26.45
CA HIS A 288 -9.41 -12.22 26.33
C HIS A 288 -9.07 -13.22 27.45
N ASP A 289 -7.98 -14.00 27.28
CA ASP A 289 -7.26 -14.52 28.44
C ASP A 289 -6.64 -13.34 29.20
N ARG A 290 -7.11 -13.12 30.43
CA ARG A 290 -6.60 -12.15 31.41
C ARG A 290 -5.08 -12.23 31.64
N LYS A 291 -4.43 -13.34 31.28
CA LYS A 291 -2.96 -13.47 31.31
C LYS A 291 -2.26 -12.70 30.20
N LEU A 292 -2.79 -12.77 28.96
CA LEU A 292 -2.23 -12.00 27.85
C LEU A 292 -2.41 -10.52 28.13
N GLU A 293 -3.62 -10.10 28.51
CA GLU A 293 -3.96 -8.73 28.87
C GLU A 293 -2.97 -8.13 29.88
N LYS A 294 -2.75 -8.82 31.01
CA LYS A 294 -1.78 -8.38 32.03
C LYS A 294 -0.35 -8.30 31.50
N LYS A 295 0.07 -9.21 30.61
CA LYS A 295 1.41 -9.18 30.01
C LYS A 295 1.54 -8.01 29.03
N LEU A 296 0.52 -7.75 28.20
CA LEU A 296 0.49 -6.61 27.27
C LEU A 296 0.50 -5.27 28.02
N GLN A 297 -0.27 -5.15 29.09
CA GLN A 297 -0.28 -3.96 29.96
C GLN A 297 1.07 -3.74 30.66
N SER A 298 1.82 -4.81 30.97
CA SER A 298 3.13 -4.73 31.63
C SER A 298 4.30 -4.28 30.74
N TYR A 299 4.11 -4.20 29.42
CA TYR A 299 5.15 -3.75 28.51
C TYR A 299 5.40 -2.24 28.59
N SER A 300 6.59 -1.81 28.15
CA SER A 300 6.88 -0.39 27.93
C SER A 300 6.02 0.17 26.79
N ASP A 301 5.85 1.49 26.75
CA ASP A 301 5.02 2.11 25.71
C ASP A 301 5.66 2.01 24.32
N ASP A 302 7.00 1.95 24.24
CA ASP A 302 7.76 1.63 23.01
C ASP A 302 7.48 0.18 22.53
N ASP A 303 7.49 -0.80 23.43
CA ASP A 303 7.20 -2.21 23.10
C ASP A 303 5.73 -2.36 22.65
N LYS A 304 4.81 -1.72 23.37
CA LYS A 304 3.37 -1.65 23.05
C LYS A 304 3.16 -1.08 21.65
N TYR A 305 3.73 0.10 21.38
CA TYR A 305 3.73 0.73 20.06
C TYR A 305 4.28 -0.23 18.99
N TRP A 306 5.42 -0.86 19.26
CA TRP A 306 6.07 -1.75 18.30
C TRP A 306 5.21 -3.00 18.00
N ILE A 307 4.54 -3.58 19.00
CA ILE A 307 3.56 -4.67 18.79
C ILE A 307 2.42 -4.19 17.88
N VAL A 308 1.77 -3.07 18.21
CA VAL A 308 0.64 -2.51 17.43
C VAL A 308 1.07 -2.22 15.99
N TYR A 309 2.24 -1.61 15.79
CA TYR A 309 2.79 -1.34 14.45
C TYR A 309 3.04 -2.62 13.65
N ASN A 310 3.56 -3.68 14.26
CA ASN A 310 3.75 -4.96 13.58
C ASN A 310 2.40 -5.60 13.22
N LEU A 311 1.45 -5.65 14.16
CA LEU A 311 0.13 -6.23 13.92
C LEU A 311 -0.63 -5.52 12.79
N ILE A 312 -0.66 -4.18 12.80
CA ILE A 312 -1.32 -3.44 11.72
C ILE A 312 -0.57 -3.57 10.38
N SER A 313 0.77 -3.61 10.40
CA SER A 313 1.57 -3.86 9.18
C SER A 313 1.29 -5.25 8.59
N ILE A 314 1.09 -6.27 9.44
CA ILE A 314 0.74 -7.62 8.99
C ILE A 314 -0.65 -7.62 8.35
N LEU A 315 -1.65 -7.00 8.99
CA LEU A 315 -3.00 -6.86 8.44
C LEU A 315 -2.96 -6.14 7.08
N ARG A 316 -2.27 -4.98 7.01
CA ARG A 316 -2.07 -4.21 5.78
C ARG A 316 -1.44 -5.02 4.65
N ASN A 317 -0.39 -5.79 4.95
CA ASN A 317 0.27 -6.66 3.96
C ASN A 317 -0.57 -7.89 3.59
N SER A 318 -1.72 -8.11 4.24
CA SER A 318 -2.63 -9.22 3.95
C SER A 318 -3.92 -8.76 3.23
N CYS A 319 -4.14 -7.44 3.10
CA CYS A 319 -5.30 -6.86 2.39
C CYS A 319 -5.30 -7.08 0.85
N ASP A 320 -4.26 -7.73 0.29
CA ASP A 320 -4.33 -8.28 -1.08
C ASP A 320 -5.33 -9.47 -1.16
N ASN A 321 -5.72 -10.06 -0.02
CA ASN A 321 -6.73 -11.10 0.08
C ASN A 321 -8.12 -10.48 0.32
N GLU A 322 -9.00 -10.62 -0.66
CA GLU A 322 -10.37 -10.10 -0.62
C GLU A 322 -11.21 -10.63 0.56
N ASN A 323 -10.93 -11.83 1.06
CA ASN A 323 -11.61 -12.35 2.27
C ASN A 323 -11.27 -11.51 3.52
N ILE A 324 -10.06 -10.96 3.58
CA ILE A 324 -9.60 -10.12 4.69
C ILE A 324 -10.22 -8.73 4.60
N CYS A 325 -10.25 -8.11 3.41
CA CYS A 325 -10.97 -6.86 3.19
C CYS A 325 -12.46 -6.99 3.54
N ASN A 326 -13.09 -8.12 3.21
CA ASN A 326 -14.50 -8.34 3.54
C ASN A 326 -14.79 -8.45 5.04
N ILE A 327 -13.86 -8.93 5.89
CA ILE A 327 -14.01 -8.86 7.35
C ILE A 327 -14.15 -7.41 7.81
N PHE A 328 -13.31 -6.51 7.30
CA PHE A 328 -13.40 -5.08 7.64
C PHE A 328 -14.67 -4.40 7.12
N ARG A 329 -15.32 -4.96 6.09
CA ARG A 329 -16.61 -4.45 5.56
C ARG A 329 -17.83 -5.04 6.28
N LYS A 330 -17.70 -6.06 7.13
CA LYS A 330 -18.84 -6.65 7.84
C LYS A 330 -19.42 -5.65 8.85
N VAL A 331 -20.71 -5.36 8.68
CA VAL A 331 -21.54 -4.65 9.67
C VAL A 331 -22.45 -5.70 10.31
N GLU A 332 -22.07 -6.19 11.48
CA GLU A 332 -22.93 -7.03 12.32
C GLU A 332 -23.59 -6.16 13.40
N LYS A 333 -24.89 -6.34 13.62
CA LYS A 333 -25.72 -5.40 14.41
C LYS A 333 -25.32 -5.28 15.89
N ASP A 334 -24.62 -6.27 16.41
CA ASP A 334 -24.32 -6.44 17.83
C ASP A 334 -22.81 -6.65 18.09
N GLN A 335 -21.92 -6.33 17.13
CA GLN A 335 -20.46 -6.43 17.28
C GLN A 335 -19.75 -5.13 16.90
N GLU A 336 -18.59 -4.90 17.50
CA GLU A 336 -17.68 -3.81 17.11
C GLU A 336 -17.30 -3.96 15.63
N ILE A 337 -17.61 -2.95 14.82
CA ILE A 337 -17.27 -2.95 13.40
C ILE A 337 -15.74 -2.86 13.28
N PRO A 338 -15.04 -3.83 12.64
CA PRO A 338 -13.58 -3.81 12.58
C PRO A 338 -13.00 -2.55 11.91
N LEU A 339 -13.74 -1.94 10.97
CA LEU A 339 -13.37 -0.66 10.37
C LEU A 339 -13.46 0.53 11.35
N ASP A 340 -14.41 0.52 12.29
CA ASP A 340 -14.56 1.58 13.29
C ASP A 340 -13.32 1.63 14.19
N PHE A 341 -12.85 0.47 14.64
CA PHE A 341 -11.60 0.38 15.37
C PHE A 341 -10.37 0.77 14.52
N LEU A 342 -10.35 0.46 13.21
CA LEU A 342 -9.30 0.98 12.31
C LEU A 342 -9.37 2.51 12.12
N LEU A 343 -10.57 3.09 12.01
CA LEU A 343 -10.76 4.54 11.92
C LEU A 343 -10.32 5.23 13.21
N TYR A 344 -10.62 4.63 14.37
CA TYR A 344 -10.08 5.02 15.67
C TYR A 344 -8.55 5.00 15.65
N ILE A 345 -7.90 3.90 15.28
CA ILE A 345 -6.43 3.83 15.18
C ILE A 345 -5.87 4.84 14.17
N ALA A 346 -6.58 5.08 13.06
CA ALA A 346 -6.14 6.01 12.03
C ALA A 346 -6.14 7.45 12.53
N VAL A 347 -7.22 7.91 13.15
CA VAL A 347 -7.38 9.29 13.65
C VAL A 347 -6.69 9.51 15.00
N TYR A 348 -6.85 8.56 15.93
CA TYR A 348 -6.41 8.62 17.33
C TYR A 348 -5.23 7.68 17.64
N GLY A 349 -4.39 7.34 16.64
CA GLY A 349 -3.13 6.61 16.80
C GLY A 349 -2.04 7.44 17.50
N LEU A 350 -2.35 7.99 18.68
CA LEU A 350 -1.91 9.28 19.22
C LEU A 350 -0.42 9.44 19.57
N TYR A 351 0.40 8.43 19.32
CA TYR A 351 1.85 8.47 19.52
C TYR A 351 2.67 8.02 18.30
N SER A 352 2.03 7.69 17.16
CA SER A 352 2.78 7.37 15.94
C SER A 352 2.01 7.54 14.64
N LEU A 353 2.47 8.51 13.85
CA LEU A 353 2.13 8.66 12.43
C LEU A 353 2.30 7.36 11.62
N SER A 354 3.21 6.46 12.01
CA SER A 354 3.42 5.19 11.30
C SER A 354 2.24 4.24 11.46
N VAL A 355 1.66 4.16 12.67
CA VAL A 355 0.46 3.33 12.93
C VAL A 355 -0.75 3.94 12.24
N SER A 356 -0.96 5.26 12.35
CA SER A 356 -2.02 5.95 11.60
C SER A 356 -1.87 5.79 10.08
N SER A 357 -0.64 5.86 9.54
CA SER A 357 -0.38 5.68 8.12
C SER A 357 -0.73 4.27 7.63
N GLU A 358 -0.40 3.22 8.38
CA GLU A 358 -0.79 1.85 8.04
C GLU A 358 -2.31 1.64 8.18
N ALA A 359 -2.96 2.22 9.20
CA ALA A 359 -4.41 2.20 9.34
C ALA A 359 -5.12 2.84 8.14
N PHE A 360 -4.73 4.06 7.74
CA PHE A 360 -5.28 4.72 6.56
C PHE A 360 -5.03 3.94 5.26
N LYS A 361 -3.90 3.21 5.12
CA LYS A 361 -3.66 2.33 3.98
C LYS A 361 -4.62 1.14 3.95
N ILE A 362 -4.92 0.52 5.09
CA ILE A 362 -5.94 -0.54 5.16
C ILE A 362 -7.30 0.03 4.78
N ILE A 363 -7.68 1.18 5.36
CA ILE A 363 -8.99 1.80 5.10
C ILE A 363 -9.13 2.20 3.62
N ASP A 364 -8.08 2.72 2.97
CA ASP A 364 -8.07 3.01 1.51
C ASP A 364 -8.26 1.75 0.64
N LEU A 365 -7.73 0.60 1.06
CA LEU A 365 -7.95 -0.68 0.38
C LEU A 365 -9.38 -1.22 0.62
N VAL A 366 -9.88 -1.09 1.85
CA VAL A 366 -11.21 -1.59 2.25
C VAL A 366 -12.33 -0.78 1.58
N LEU A 367 -12.23 0.55 1.58
CA LEU A 367 -13.28 1.45 1.08
C LEU A 367 -13.16 1.76 -0.41
N ASN A 368 -11.97 2.01 -0.96
CA ASN A 368 -11.82 2.46 -2.35
C ASN A 368 -11.56 1.30 -3.33
N ASP A 369 -12.04 0.10 -3.04
CA ASP A 369 -12.16 -1.00 -3.99
C ASP A 369 -13.30 -0.71 -4.99
N PRO A 370 -13.03 -0.61 -6.30
CA PRO A 370 -14.05 -0.31 -7.30
C PRO A 370 -15.14 -1.40 -7.44
N ASN A 371 -14.96 -2.58 -6.85
CA ASN A 371 -15.93 -3.69 -6.89
C ASN A 371 -16.72 -3.87 -5.60
N ALA A 372 -16.32 -3.23 -4.50
CA ALA A 372 -17.01 -3.33 -3.23
C ALA A 372 -18.31 -2.51 -3.20
N THR A 373 -19.36 -3.09 -2.63
CA THR A 373 -20.53 -2.32 -2.16
C THR A 373 -20.26 -1.90 -0.72
N ILE A 374 -20.17 -0.60 -0.48
CA ILE A 374 -19.96 -0.05 0.87
C ILE A 374 -21.33 0.25 1.50
N ASP A 375 -21.52 -0.12 2.76
CA ASP A 375 -22.74 0.22 3.49
C ASP A 375 -22.84 1.73 3.76
N GLN A 376 -24.06 2.28 3.72
CA GLN A 376 -24.31 3.70 3.99
C GLN A 376 -24.04 4.06 5.45
N GLU A 377 -24.32 3.16 6.40
CA GLU A 377 -24.01 3.35 7.82
C GLU A 377 -22.48 3.38 8.05
N LEU A 378 -21.75 2.55 7.31
CA LEU A 378 -20.29 2.53 7.34
C LEU A 378 -19.68 3.83 6.79
N MET A 379 -20.20 4.33 5.67
CA MET A 379 -19.80 5.65 5.13
C MET A 379 -20.12 6.80 6.08
N LYS A 380 -21.22 6.69 6.84
CA LYS A 380 -21.59 7.70 7.84
C LYS A 380 -20.56 7.79 8.98
N LYS A 381 -20.07 6.64 9.47
CA LYS A 381 -18.95 6.59 10.42
C LYS A 381 -17.66 7.17 9.82
N VAL A 382 -17.36 6.87 8.56
CA VAL A 382 -16.19 7.45 7.85
C VAL A 382 -16.28 8.98 7.82
N ASP A 383 -17.46 9.55 7.58
CA ASP A 383 -17.69 11.01 7.64
C ASP A 383 -17.62 11.56 9.07
N GLU A 384 -18.11 10.83 10.08
CA GLU A 384 -17.96 11.21 11.51
C GLU A 384 -16.48 11.33 11.88
N TYR A 385 -15.64 10.33 11.57
CA TYR A 385 -14.19 10.40 11.81
C TYR A 385 -13.47 11.45 10.96
N ALA A 386 -13.92 11.70 9.72
CA ALA A 386 -13.36 12.75 8.88
C ALA A 386 -13.55 14.14 9.49
N SER A 387 -14.70 14.39 10.13
CA SER A 387 -15.01 15.68 10.77
C SER A 387 -14.06 16.04 11.93
N LEU A 388 -13.39 15.05 12.51
CA LEU A 388 -12.41 15.21 13.58
C LEU A 388 -11.06 15.76 13.08
N ILE A 389 -10.76 15.65 11.79
CA ILE A 389 -9.49 16.15 11.24
C ILE A 389 -9.55 17.67 11.09
N LYS A 390 -9.01 18.36 12.10
CA LYS A 390 -8.86 19.82 12.11
C LYS A 390 -7.79 20.25 11.10
N PHE A 391 -8.21 20.95 10.04
CA PHE A 391 -7.31 21.56 9.05
C PHE A 391 -6.95 23.01 9.46
N ASP A 392 -6.09 23.15 10.48
CA ASP A 392 -5.61 24.46 10.92
C ASP A 392 -4.48 24.96 9.99
N THR A 393 -4.85 25.85 9.07
CA THR A 393 -3.94 26.55 8.16
C THR A 393 -3.47 27.90 8.69
N LEU A 394 -3.91 28.34 9.86
CA LEU A 394 -3.54 29.62 10.46
C LEU A 394 -2.35 29.50 11.40
N ASN A 395 -2.30 28.44 12.21
CA ASN A 395 -1.30 28.31 13.28
C ASN A 395 -0.09 27.45 12.88
N SER A 396 -0.21 26.56 11.89
CA SER A 396 0.88 25.67 11.47
C SER A 396 1.56 26.14 10.18
N ASN A 397 2.84 26.54 10.29
CA ASN A 397 3.71 26.80 9.13
C ASN A 397 4.09 25.52 8.34
N ASN A 398 3.60 24.35 8.76
CA ASN A 398 3.90 23.03 8.21
C ASN A 398 2.58 22.30 7.89
N LEU A 399 2.53 21.52 6.80
CA LEU A 399 1.40 20.64 6.50
C LEU A 399 1.39 19.43 7.47
N PRO A 400 0.32 19.18 8.26
CA PRO A 400 0.28 18.02 9.14
C PRO A 400 0.22 16.71 8.34
N MET A 401 1.10 15.75 8.63
CA MET A 401 1.15 14.48 7.91
C MET A 401 -0.12 13.63 8.04
N MET A 402 -0.89 13.81 9.12
CA MET A 402 -2.21 13.21 9.28
C MET A 402 -3.16 13.57 8.12
N VAL A 403 -3.07 14.80 7.63
CA VAL A 403 -3.86 15.30 6.49
C VAL A 403 -3.40 14.68 5.16
N VAL A 404 -2.10 14.35 5.06
CA VAL A 404 -1.51 13.67 3.90
C VAL A 404 -1.88 12.18 3.85
N TYR A 405 -1.93 11.51 5.01
CA TYR A 405 -2.29 10.10 5.12
C TYR A 405 -3.80 9.86 5.09
N SER A 406 -4.61 10.80 5.58
CA SER A 406 -6.07 10.68 5.54
C SER A 406 -6.68 11.01 4.17
N LEU A 407 -5.96 11.75 3.31
CA LEU A 407 -6.43 12.14 1.98
C LEU A 407 -7.02 10.97 1.16
N PRO A 408 -6.38 9.79 0.98
CA PRO A 408 -6.98 8.67 0.27
C PRO A 408 -8.35 8.22 0.78
N VAL A 409 -8.64 8.42 2.07
CA VAL A 409 -9.87 8.00 2.73
C VAL A 409 -10.91 9.13 2.75
N PHE A 410 -10.55 10.31 3.26
CA PHE A 410 -11.47 11.42 3.51
C PHE A 410 -11.50 12.49 2.40
N TRP A 411 -10.97 12.20 1.20
CA TRP A 411 -10.88 13.14 0.07
C TRP A 411 -12.19 13.83 -0.31
N ASN A 412 -13.34 13.18 -0.06
CA ASN A 412 -14.67 13.65 -0.42
C ASN A 412 -15.48 14.24 0.76
N HIS A 413 -14.98 14.14 1.99
CA HIS A 413 -15.67 14.70 3.16
C HIS A 413 -15.80 16.22 3.01
N LYS A 414 -16.95 16.80 3.37
CA LYS A 414 -17.22 18.24 3.22
C LYS A 414 -17.16 18.98 4.55
N TYR A 415 -16.13 19.80 4.69
CA TYR A 415 -15.90 20.65 5.86
C TYR A 415 -16.78 21.91 5.75
N GLU A 416 -18.04 21.82 6.22
CA GLU A 416 -19.04 22.90 6.10
C GLU A 416 -18.69 24.16 6.89
N ASN A 417 -17.82 24.06 7.91
CA ASN A 417 -17.27 25.18 8.67
C ASN A 417 -16.32 26.07 7.86
N ILE A 418 -15.81 25.60 6.71
CA ILE A 418 -14.84 26.34 5.91
C ILE A 418 -15.53 27.34 4.98
N GLN A 419 -15.22 28.63 5.15
CA GLN A 419 -15.80 29.70 4.35
C GLN A 419 -15.36 29.66 2.88
N VAL A 420 -16.30 29.34 1.99
CA VAL A 420 -16.09 29.37 0.55
C VAL A 420 -16.30 30.78 0.01
N ASN A 421 -15.33 31.26 -0.78
CA ASN A 421 -15.43 32.53 -1.46
C ASN A 421 -16.47 32.48 -2.61
N LYS A 422 -17.21 33.58 -2.80
CA LYS A 422 -18.29 33.67 -3.80
C LYS A 422 -17.84 33.38 -5.24
N ASP A 423 -16.56 33.62 -5.56
CA ASP A 423 -15.96 33.33 -6.87
C ASP A 423 -15.84 31.83 -7.20
N SER A 424 -15.96 30.98 -6.19
CA SER A 424 -15.91 29.52 -6.26
C SER A 424 -17.31 28.88 -6.23
N GLN A 425 -18.36 29.70 -6.04
CA GLN A 425 -19.76 29.29 -5.98
C GLN A 425 -20.51 29.63 -7.28
N ILE A 426 -20.36 28.78 -8.28
CA ILE A 426 -20.86 29.03 -9.63
C ILE A 426 -22.13 28.22 -9.88
N SER A 427 -23.16 28.89 -10.42
CA SER A 427 -24.39 28.21 -10.84
C SER A 427 -24.20 27.52 -12.18
N ILE A 428 -24.31 26.20 -12.19
CA ILE A 428 -24.11 25.34 -13.33
C ILE A 428 -25.46 24.80 -13.79
N SER A 429 -25.78 25.01 -15.06
CA SER A 429 -26.97 24.42 -15.71
C SER A 429 -26.82 22.91 -15.81
N ARG A 430 -27.93 22.17 -15.60
CA ARG A 430 -28.01 20.72 -15.81
C ARG A 430 -27.47 20.25 -17.17
N ALA A 431 -27.47 21.11 -18.19
CA ALA A 431 -26.91 20.79 -19.51
C ALA A 431 -25.40 20.48 -19.52
N ARG A 432 -24.64 20.89 -18.48
CA ARG A 432 -23.21 20.55 -18.36
C ARG A 432 -22.92 19.17 -17.77
N PHE A 433 -23.91 18.55 -17.13
CA PHE A 433 -23.79 17.19 -16.60
C PHE A 433 -23.91 16.16 -17.73
N ASN A 434 -23.40 14.95 -17.49
CA ASN A 434 -23.59 13.80 -18.36
C ASN A 434 -25.08 13.58 -18.66
N LYS A 435 -25.44 13.26 -19.91
CA LYS A 435 -26.84 13.01 -20.34
C LYS A 435 -27.58 12.08 -19.37
N LEU A 436 -26.89 11.05 -18.88
CA LEU A 436 -27.41 10.03 -17.97
C LEU A 436 -27.89 10.62 -16.62
N ALA A 437 -27.20 11.65 -16.11
CA ALA A 437 -27.56 12.33 -14.86
C ALA A 437 -28.68 13.38 -15.05
N ARG A 438 -28.89 13.92 -16.26
CA ARG A 438 -29.74 15.10 -16.51
C ARG A 438 -31.20 14.92 -16.11
N GLU A 439 -31.71 13.70 -16.17
CA GLU A 439 -33.12 13.39 -15.91
C GLU A 439 -33.46 13.44 -14.42
N GLN A 440 -32.47 13.30 -13.53
CA GLN A 440 -32.60 13.40 -12.07
C GLN A 440 -32.31 14.81 -11.50
N LEU A 441 -31.95 15.78 -12.36
CA LEU A 441 -31.45 17.09 -11.94
C LEU A 441 -32.52 18.19 -11.86
N LYS A 442 -32.47 18.98 -10.78
CA LYS A 442 -32.99 20.36 -10.76
C LYS A 442 -32.20 21.20 -11.78
N ASP A 443 -32.84 22.23 -12.36
CA ASP A 443 -32.27 22.99 -13.50
C ASP A 443 -30.88 23.61 -13.25
N LYS A 444 -30.53 23.88 -11.98
CA LYS A 444 -29.27 24.51 -11.56
C LYS A 444 -28.67 23.82 -10.33
N VAL A 445 -27.38 23.52 -10.41
CA VAL A 445 -26.52 23.12 -9.27
C VAL A 445 -25.60 24.30 -8.94
N ILE A 446 -25.20 24.47 -7.68
CA ILE A 446 -24.25 25.51 -7.24
C ILE A 446 -23.01 24.80 -6.70
N THR A 447 -21.84 25.06 -7.27
CA THR A 447 -20.58 24.47 -6.79
C THR A 447 -20.22 25.01 -5.40
N ASN A 448 -19.54 24.21 -4.58
CA ASN A 448 -18.90 24.64 -3.32
C ASN A 448 -19.86 25.37 -2.37
N LYS A 449 -21.15 25.00 -2.40
CA LYS A 449 -22.18 25.60 -1.56
C LYS A 449 -22.08 25.15 -0.10
N ASN A 450 -21.64 23.91 0.11
CA ASN A 450 -21.61 23.22 1.40
C ASN A 450 -20.15 22.97 1.83
N GLY A 451 -19.38 24.04 2.00
CA GLY A 451 -17.95 23.93 2.35
C GLY A 451 -17.05 23.41 1.22
N LEU A 452 -15.86 22.93 1.61
CA LEU A 452 -14.82 22.37 0.74
C LEU A 452 -14.48 20.94 1.14
N THR A 453 -13.98 20.14 0.20
CA THR A 453 -13.37 18.84 0.48
C THR A 453 -11.87 18.92 0.68
N LEU A 454 -11.29 17.88 1.29
CA LEU A 454 -9.85 17.83 1.51
C LEU A 454 -9.04 17.87 0.20
N LEU A 455 -9.59 17.29 -0.88
CA LEU A 455 -9.01 17.37 -2.23
C LEU A 455 -8.90 18.84 -2.71
N GLN A 456 -9.89 19.67 -2.41
CA GLN A 456 -9.88 21.08 -2.78
C GLN A 456 -8.90 21.88 -1.92
N LEU A 457 -8.93 21.66 -0.60
CA LEU A 457 -8.04 22.32 0.37
C LEU A 457 -6.55 22.10 0.07
N LEU A 458 -6.18 20.89 -0.37
CA LEU A 458 -4.80 20.52 -0.68
C LEU A 458 -4.36 20.86 -2.11
N THR A 459 -5.28 21.25 -3.01
CA THR A 459 -4.96 21.62 -4.40
C THR A 459 -3.82 22.65 -4.52
N PRO A 460 -3.74 23.74 -3.70
CA PRO A 460 -2.66 24.73 -3.81
C PRO A 460 -1.29 24.14 -3.45
N LEU A 461 -1.24 23.24 -2.46
CA LEU A 461 -0.01 22.66 -1.93
C LEU A 461 0.60 21.65 -2.91
N VAL A 462 -0.24 20.91 -3.62
CA VAL A 462 0.14 19.98 -4.70
C VAL A 462 0.78 20.71 -5.89
N LEU A 463 0.39 21.96 -6.14
CA LEU A 463 0.84 22.78 -7.28
C LEU A 463 2.05 23.68 -6.94
N THR A 464 2.73 23.42 -5.82
CA THR A 464 4.02 24.04 -5.47
C THR A 464 5.15 23.50 -6.36
N ASP A 465 6.15 24.32 -6.66
CA ASP A 465 7.39 23.88 -7.31
C ASP A 465 8.57 24.56 -6.58
N PRO A 466 9.46 23.82 -5.89
CA PRO A 466 9.49 22.36 -5.75
C PRO A 466 8.28 21.76 -5.01
N PRO A 467 8.02 20.44 -5.14
CA PRO A 467 6.90 19.79 -4.46
C PRO A 467 7.08 19.80 -2.94
N LEU A 468 6.05 20.23 -2.20
CA LEU A 468 6.05 20.23 -0.73
C LEU A 468 6.15 18.82 -0.12
N SER A 469 5.50 17.83 -0.74
CA SER A 469 5.56 16.42 -0.31
C SER A 469 5.28 15.47 -1.47
N THR A 470 6.20 14.53 -1.71
CA THR A 470 6.00 13.46 -2.69
C THR A 470 4.83 12.56 -2.31
N GLU A 471 4.63 12.28 -1.01
CA GLU A 471 3.54 11.44 -0.52
C GLU A 471 2.17 12.12 -0.75
N LEU A 472 2.07 13.42 -0.48
CA LEU A 472 0.88 14.21 -0.83
C LEU A 472 0.56 14.11 -2.32
N ASN A 473 1.58 14.33 -3.17
CA ASN A 473 1.41 14.28 -4.61
C ASN A 473 0.97 12.87 -5.09
N CYS A 474 1.58 11.82 -4.57
CA CYS A 474 1.21 10.44 -4.87
C CYS A 474 -0.22 10.10 -4.42
N ASN A 475 -0.62 10.51 -3.21
CA ASN A 475 -1.97 10.27 -2.69
C ASN A 475 -3.03 11.07 -3.46
N TYR A 476 -2.73 12.32 -3.81
CA TYR A 476 -3.61 13.18 -4.61
C TYR A 476 -3.85 12.63 -6.02
N LEU A 477 -2.79 12.18 -6.71
CA LEU A 477 -2.93 11.49 -8.00
C LEU A 477 -3.67 10.17 -7.87
N ARG A 478 -3.44 9.40 -6.80
CA ARG A 478 -4.12 8.12 -6.56
C ARG A 478 -5.63 8.32 -6.42
N VAL A 479 -6.06 9.30 -5.63
CA VAL A 479 -7.48 9.67 -5.49
C VAL A 479 -8.08 10.01 -6.85
N LEU A 480 -7.47 10.93 -7.61
CA LEU A 480 -8.03 11.34 -8.90
C LEU A 480 -8.04 10.22 -9.95
N LYS A 481 -7.05 9.30 -9.94
CA LYS A 481 -7.02 8.14 -10.84
C LYS A 481 -8.11 7.12 -10.47
N LYS A 482 -8.25 6.75 -9.19
CA LYS A 482 -9.35 5.90 -8.69
C LYS A 482 -10.73 6.50 -9.01
N PHE A 483 -10.87 7.82 -8.89
CA PHE A 483 -12.10 8.57 -9.18
C PHE A 483 -12.49 8.52 -10.67
N ASP A 484 -11.52 8.66 -11.60
CA ASP A 484 -11.74 8.52 -13.05
C ASP A 484 -12.04 7.06 -13.45
N GLU A 485 -11.39 6.09 -12.81
CA GLU A 485 -11.67 4.65 -12.96
C GLU A 485 -13.09 4.28 -12.50
N ARG A 486 -13.53 4.78 -11.32
CA ARG A 486 -14.90 4.60 -10.84
C ARG A 486 -15.92 5.20 -11.82
N TYR A 487 -15.69 6.43 -12.29
CA TYR A 487 -16.58 7.07 -13.27
C TYR A 487 -16.68 6.27 -14.58
N LYS A 488 -15.55 5.77 -15.10
CA LYS A 488 -15.52 4.89 -16.28
C LYS A 488 -16.32 3.61 -16.06
N LYS A 489 -16.16 2.97 -14.89
CA LYS A 489 -16.93 1.77 -14.53
C LYS A 489 -18.43 2.06 -14.50
N LEU A 490 -18.88 3.07 -13.76
CA LEU A 490 -20.30 3.45 -13.66
C LEU A 490 -20.92 3.74 -15.04
N LYS A 491 -20.19 4.47 -15.90
CA LYS A 491 -20.63 4.77 -17.27
C LYS A 491 -20.77 3.49 -18.12
N ASN A 492 -19.85 2.54 -18.00
CA ASN A 492 -19.92 1.25 -18.69
C ASN A 492 -21.07 0.37 -18.17
N ASP A 493 -21.19 0.22 -16.85
CA ASP A 493 -22.23 -0.57 -16.19
C ASP A 493 -23.63 -0.06 -16.56
N PHE A 494 -23.81 1.28 -16.63
CA PHE A 494 -25.06 1.89 -17.09
C PHE A 494 -25.39 1.49 -18.54
N TYR A 495 -24.45 1.68 -19.48
CA TYR A 495 -24.69 1.34 -20.88
C TYR A 495 -24.94 -0.16 -21.11
N ASP A 496 -24.31 -1.03 -20.32
CA ASP A 496 -24.53 -2.48 -20.44
C ASP A 496 -25.88 -2.92 -19.85
N LEU A 497 -26.42 -2.21 -18.85
CA LEU A 497 -27.82 -2.38 -18.43
C LEU A 497 -28.81 -1.81 -19.46
N GLU A 498 -28.52 -0.66 -20.07
CA GLU A 498 -29.34 -0.02 -21.12
C GLU A 498 -29.48 -0.94 -22.35
N LYS A 499 -28.38 -1.51 -22.84
CA LYS A 499 -28.36 -2.47 -23.96
C LYS A 499 -29.23 -3.69 -23.71
N GLN A 500 -29.34 -4.15 -22.45
CA GLN A 500 -30.12 -5.34 -22.10
C GLN A 500 -31.65 -5.14 -22.17
N LYS A 501 -32.14 -3.89 -22.12
CA LYS A 501 -33.57 -3.53 -22.26
C LYS A 501 -34.56 -4.32 -21.38
N LYS A 502 -34.13 -4.81 -20.21
CA LYS A 502 -35.00 -5.55 -19.27
C LYS A 502 -35.68 -4.56 -18.31
N PRO A 503 -37.00 -4.63 -18.08
CA PRO A 503 -37.69 -3.72 -17.15
C PRO A 503 -37.16 -3.84 -15.71
N ALA A 504 -36.69 -5.01 -15.30
CA ALA A 504 -36.05 -5.24 -13.99
C ALA A 504 -34.74 -4.45 -13.78
N ASN A 505 -34.14 -3.88 -14.83
CA ASN A 505 -32.92 -3.06 -14.72
C ASN A 505 -33.23 -1.60 -14.36
N SER A 506 -34.49 -1.13 -14.44
CA SER A 506 -34.82 0.29 -14.33
C SER A 506 -34.41 0.92 -12.99
N GLN A 507 -34.53 0.19 -11.87
CA GLN A 507 -34.09 0.68 -10.57
C GLN A 507 -32.57 0.84 -10.54
N LYS A 508 -31.82 -0.21 -10.90
CA LYS A 508 -30.35 -0.19 -10.94
C LYS A 508 -29.79 0.90 -11.86
N MET A 509 -30.47 1.18 -12.97
CA MET A 509 -30.09 2.28 -13.86
C MET A 509 -30.30 3.66 -13.21
N ASN A 510 -31.38 3.85 -12.44
CA ASN A 510 -31.58 5.07 -11.65
C ASN A 510 -30.49 5.22 -10.57
N ASP A 511 -30.18 4.14 -9.85
CA ASP A 511 -29.16 4.13 -8.79
C ASP A 511 -27.78 4.53 -9.36
N LEU A 512 -27.38 3.93 -10.49
CA LEU A 512 -26.15 4.30 -11.21
C LEU A 512 -26.17 5.74 -11.74
N ALA A 513 -27.31 6.24 -12.23
CA ALA A 513 -27.42 7.62 -12.71
C ALA A 513 -27.25 8.65 -11.57
N LEU A 514 -27.74 8.33 -10.36
CA LEU A 514 -27.52 9.14 -9.17
C LEU A 514 -26.04 9.12 -8.73
N GLU A 515 -25.38 7.97 -8.80
CA GLU A 515 -23.96 7.87 -8.48
C GLU A 515 -23.08 8.64 -9.50
N ILE A 516 -23.38 8.51 -10.80
CA ILE A 516 -22.75 9.31 -11.87
C ILE A 516 -22.97 10.82 -11.62
N HIS A 517 -24.14 11.23 -11.12
CA HIS A 517 -24.39 12.62 -10.77
C HIS A 517 -23.47 13.11 -9.64
N GLU A 518 -23.39 12.39 -8.51
CA GLU A 518 -22.53 12.82 -7.40
C GLU A 518 -21.05 12.88 -7.83
N VAL A 519 -20.58 11.93 -8.65
CA VAL A 519 -19.23 11.98 -9.23
C VAL A 519 -19.04 13.21 -10.13
N ASP A 520 -19.96 13.52 -11.06
CA ASP A 520 -19.92 14.74 -11.86
C ASP A 520 -19.91 16.00 -10.96
N ARG A 521 -20.68 16.02 -9.87
CA ARG A 521 -20.78 17.14 -8.92
C ARG A 521 -19.46 17.37 -8.17
N ILE A 522 -18.84 16.32 -7.64
CA ILE A 522 -17.56 16.38 -6.94
C ILE A 522 -16.45 16.91 -7.86
N TYR A 523 -16.43 16.43 -9.11
CA TYR A 523 -15.51 16.93 -10.12
C TYR A 523 -15.71 18.42 -10.43
N LEU A 524 -16.97 18.87 -10.54
CA LEU A 524 -17.31 20.28 -10.75
C LEU A 524 -16.91 21.15 -9.56
N ASP A 525 -17.18 20.71 -8.33
CA ASP A 525 -16.73 21.39 -7.11
C ASP A 525 -15.20 21.63 -7.15
N LEU A 526 -14.41 20.59 -7.48
CA LEU A 526 -12.96 20.68 -7.62
C LEU A 526 -12.51 21.68 -8.69
N VAL A 527 -13.00 21.56 -9.94
CA VAL A 527 -12.46 22.36 -11.04
C VAL A 527 -12.92 23.83 -11.03
N TYR A 528 -14.00 24.15 -10.32
CA TYR A 528 -14.46 25.52 -10.11
C TYR A 528 -14.00 26.13 -8.78
N TYR A 529 -13.34 25.37 -7.91
CA TYR A 529 -12.68 25.93 -6.72
C TYR A 529 -11.56 26.89 -7.14
N LYS A 530 -11.63 28.14 -6.68
CA LYS A 530 -10.56 29.13 -6.83
C LYS A 530 -9.80 29.26 -5.51
N PHE A 531 -8.49 29.25 -5.60
CA PHE A 531 -7.57 29.41 -4.47
C PHE A 531 -6.55 30.49 -4.80
N ASN A 532 -5.90 31.02 -3.77
CA ASN A 532 -4.86 32.02 -3.96
C ASN A 532 -3.63 31.35 -4.61
N TYR A 533 -3.07 31.94 -5.67
CA TYR A 533 -1.87 31.46 -6.32
C TYR A 533 -0.93 32.63 -6.63
N PRO A 534 0.40 32.54 -6.39
CA PRO A 534 1.31 33.68 -6.47
C PRO A 534 1.59 34.06 -7.94
N ASN A 535 0.74 34.93 -8.47
CA ASN A 535 0.85 35.49 -9.82
C ASN A 535 0.25 36.91 -9.83
N PRO A 536 0.90 37.89 -10.49
CA PRO A 536 0.48 39.30 -10.43
C PRO A 536 -0.86 39.60 -11.15
N ASP A 537 -1.29 38.79 -12.12
CA ASP A 537 -2.42 39.14 -13.01
C ASP A 537 -3.79 38.74 -12.45
N SER A 538 -3.84 37.80 -11.50
CA SER A 538 -5.02 37.49 -10.69
C SER A 538 -4.58 36.73 -9.44
N PRO A 539 -4.94 37.19 -8.22
CA PRO A 539 -4.55 36.51 -6.99
C PRO A 539 -5.24 35.15 -6.85
N ARG A 540 -6.44 34.99 -7.42
CA ARG A 540 -7.27 33.78 -7.27
C ARG A 540 -7.44 33.07 -8.61
N LYS A 541 -7.06 31.79 -8.64
CA LYS A 541 -7.09 30.93 -9.83
C LYS A 541 -7.67 29.56 -9.48
N ASN A 542 -8.34 28.91 -10.44
CA ASN A 542 -8.69 27.50 -10.35
C ASN A 542 -7.56 26.59 -10.87
N ILE A 543 -7.70 25.28 -10.69
CA ILE A 543 -6.69 24.30 -11.09
C ILE A 543 -6.31 24.39 -12.57
N PHE A 544 -7.26 24.65 -13.47
CA PHE A 544 -6.96 24.81 -14.91
C PHE A 544 -6.20 26.10 -15.21
N GLU A 545 -6.59 27.22 -14.59
CA GLU A 545 -5.92 28.52 -14.72
C GLU A 545 -4.47 28.45 -14.21
N VAL A 546 -4.20 27.68 -13.14
CA VAL A 546 -2.84 27.42 -12.63
C VAL A 546 -2.07 26.44 -13.53
N LEU A 547 -2.66 25.31 -13.93
CA LEU A 547 -2.03 24.35 -14.84
C LEU A 547 -1.67 24.99 -16.20
N LEU A 548 -2.42 25.99 -16.67
CA LEU A 548 -2.07 26.77 -17.86
C LEU A 548 -1.00 27.82 -17.62
N THR A 549 -0.93 28.39 -16.42
CA THR A 549 0.13 29.32 -16.02
C THR A 549 1.48 28.59 -15.94
N LEU A 550 1.48 27.37 -15.39
CA LEU A 550 2.66 26.52 -15.26
C LEU A 550 2.99 25.78 -16.57
N PHE A 551 1.98 25.21 -17.23
CA PHE A 551 2.15 24.38 -18.41
C PHE A 551 1.44 25.01 -19.63
N PRO A 552 1.94 26.15 -20.16
CA PRO A 552 1.30 26.88 -21.26
C PRO A 552 1.29 26.08 -22.58
N MET A 553 2.13 25.05 -22.72
CA MET A 553 2.03 24.09 -23.81
C MET A 553 0.93 23.07 -23.52
N ASN A 554 -0.25 23.30 -24.12
CA ASN A 554 -1.43 22.44 -24.06
C ASN A 554 -1.06 20.94 -24.16
N PRO A 555 -1.33 20.09 -23.14
CA PRO A 555 -0.88 18.70 -23.14
C PRO A 555 -1.44 17.84 -24.28
N LYS A 556 -2.49 18.28 -24.99
CA LYS A 556 -2.92 17.68 -26.27
C LYS A 556 -1.82 17.64 -27.34
N LEU A 557 -0.77 18.46 -27.22
CA LEU A 557 0.42 18.45 -28.08
C LEU A 557 1.31 17.21 -27.87
N TYR A 558 1.27 16.59 -26.68
CA TYR A 558 2.08 15.42 -26.33
C TYR A 558 1.33 14.08 -26.48
N GLY A 559 0.02 14.14 -26.76
CA GLY A 559 -0.79 12.97 -27.06
C GLY A 559 -0.41 12.30 -28.38
N THR A 560 0.04 11.05 -28.29
CA THR A 560 0.53 10.25 -29.43
C THR A 560 -0.47 10.13 -30.59
N GLY A 561 -1.77 10.20 -30.34
CA GLY A 561 -2.82 9.99 -31.33
C GLY A 561 -3.18 11.19 -32.24
N ASN A 562 -2.65 12.39 -32.04
CA ASN A 562 -3.06 13.58 -32.84
C ASN A 562 -1.92 14.53 -33.24
N ARG A 563 -0.66 14.14 -32.98
CA ARG A 563 0.53 14.98 -33.13
C ARG A 563 0.67 15.60 -34.52
N GLU A 564 0.60 14.81 -35.60
CA GLU A 564 0.76 15.31 -36.97
C GLU A 564 -0.35 16.28 -37.42
N LYS A 565 -1.56 16.16 -36.85
CA LYS A 565 -2.69 17.03 -37.19
C LYS A 565 -2.58 18.37 -36.45
N LEU A 566 -2.25 18.34 -35.16
CA LEU A 566 -2.05 19.54 -34.35
C LEU A 566 -0.79 20.33 -34.75
N GLU A 567 0.31 19.65 -35.11
CA GLU A 567 1.55 20.29 -35.61
C GLU A 567 1.34 21.06 -36.93
N ARG A 568 0.29 20.74 -37.70
CA ARG A 568 -0.13 21.53 -38.88
C ARG A 568 -1.06 22.69 -38.51
N GLU A 569 -2.05 22.46 -37.64
CA GLU A 569 -3.09 23.45 -37.34
C GLU A 569 -2.67 24.55 -36.34
N ASN A 570 -1.69 24.31 -35.46
CA ASN A 570 -1.31 25.26 -34.38
C ASN A 570 0.16 25.69 -34.37
N LYS A 571 0.89 25.47 -35.48
CA LYS A 571 2.34 25.69 -35.56
C LYS A 571 2.79 27.11 -35.18
N GLU A 572 2.02 28.12 -35.55
CA GLU A 572 2.32 29.53 -35.23
C GLU A 572 2.09 29.86 -33.76
N LYS A 573 1.00 29.38 -33.16
CA LYS A 573 0.73 29.53 -31.71
C LYS A 573 1.76 28.78 -30.87
N LEU A 574 2.18 27.60 -31.31
CA LEU A 574 3.27 26.85 -30.68
C LEU A 574 4.59 27.63 -30.74
N ASN A 575 4.93 28.20 -31.90
CA ASN A 575 6.12 29.03 -32.06
C ASN A 575 6.06 30.36 -31.28
N GLN A 576 4.88 30.96 -31.10
CA GLN A 576 4.70 32.14 -30.24
C GLN A 576 4.82 31.78 -28.75
N ALA A 577 4.20 30.68 -28.31
CA ALA A 577 4.34 30.19 -26.94
C ALA A 577 5.81 29.88 -26.63
N LEU A 578 6.50 29.11 -27.49
CA LEU A 578 7.92 28.76 -27.34
C LEU A 578 8.87 29.98 -27.37
N LYS A 579 8.51 31.06 -28.07
CA LYS A 579 9.28 32.32 -28.06
C LYS A 579 9.10 33.11 -26.76
N ASN A 580 7.94 33.02 -26.13
CA ASN A 580 7.60 33.80 -24.93
C ASN A 580 7.81 33.02 -23.63
N SER A 581 7.83 31.68 -23.67
CA SER A 581 8.15 30.83 -22.52
C SER A 581 9.64 30.51 -22.51
N GLN A 582 10.40 31.05 -21.55
CA GLN A 582 11.62 30.35 -21.14
C GLN A 582 11.20 29.01 -20.54
N PRO A 583 11.78 27.87 -20.98
CA PRO A 583 11.43 26.56 -20.45
C PRO A 583 11.91 26.46 -19.01
N ARG A 584 10.99 26.68 -18.05
CA ARG A 584 11.23 26.33 -16.65
C ARG A 584 11.34 24.82 -16.55
N SER A 585 12.45 24.34 -16.01
CA SER A 585 12.59 22.96 -15.57
C SER A 585 11.72 22.75 -14.33
N TYR A 586 10.46 22.39 -14.52
CA TYR A 586 9.57 22.03 -13.42
C TYR A 586 10.15 20.83 -12.68
N THR A 587 10.37 20.97 -11.37
CA THR A 587 10.85 19.86 -10.54
C THR A 587 9.68 19.01 -10.04
N ASN A 588 8.50 19.60 -9.90
CA ASN A 588 7.28 18.90 -9.53
C ASN A 588 6.59 18.21 -10.72
N GLY A 589 6.86 16.90 -10.89
CA GLY A 589 6.23 16.07 -11.93
C GLY A 589 4.71 15.94 -11.86
N ILE A 590 4.04 16.27 -10.74
CA ILE A 590 2.57 16.17 -10.63
C ILE A 590 1.84 17.12 -11.57
N VAL A 591 2.44 18.26 -11.90
CA VAL A 591 1.84 19.26 -12.81
C VAL A 591 1.59 18.62 -14.17
N TYR A 592 2.54 17.81 -14.66
CA TYR A 592 2.41 17.05 -15.89
C TYR A 592 1.38 15.91 -15.78
N GLU A 593 1.42 15.13 -14.70
CA GLU A 593 0.47 14.04 -14.47
C GLU A 593 -0.99 14.53 -14.36
N LEU A 594 -1.24 15.64 -13.65
CA LEU A 594 -2.55 16.28 -13.55
C LEU A 594 -3.00 16.83 -14.91
N ALA A 595 -2.12 17.52 -15.63
CA ALA A 595 -2.42 18.08 -16.94
C ALA A 595 -2.71 17.00 -17.99
N ASN A 596 -2.08 15.82 -17.88
CA ASN A 596 -2.46 14.62 -18.63
C ASN A 596 -3.82 14.08 -18.17
N LEU A 597 -4.00 13.86 -16.88
CA LEU A 597 -5.22 13.26 -16.32
C LEU A 597 -6.46 14.05 -16.74
N PHE A 598 -6.49 15.38 -16.55
CA PHE A 598 -7.64 16.20 -16.96
C PHE A 598 -7.84 16.31 -18.49
N ASN A 599 -6.83 16.00 -19.31
CA ASN A 599 -7.01 15.93 -20.77
C ASN A 599 -7.57 14.60 -21.27
N TYR A 600 -7.39 13.52 -20.51
CA TYR A 600 -7.80 12.16 -20.86
C TYR A 600 -8.93 11.59 -19.97
N SER A 601 -9.27 12.28 -18.89
CA SER A 601 -10.33 11.89 -17.97
C SER A 601 -11.70 11.87 -18.63
N CYS A 602 -12.55 10.95 -18.23
CA CYS A 602 -13.88 10.78 -18.82
C CYS A 602 -14.95 11.73 -18.25
N PHE A 603 -14.67 12.49 -17.19
CA PHE A 603 -15.63 13.38 -16.54
C PHE A 603 -16.32 14.34 -17.52
N LEU A 604 -17.63 14.52 -17.37
CA LEU A 604 -18.46 15.41 -18.20
C LEU A 604 -18.41 15.12 -19.73
N THR A 605 -17.86 13.98 -20.17
CA THR A 605 -17.86 13.59 -21.60
C THR A 605 -19.27 13.19 -22.06
N GLY A 606 -20.04 14.17 -22.51
CA GLY A 606 -21.21 13.93 -23.34
C GLY A 606 -20.81 13.47 -24.74
N ASP A 607 -21.58 12.55 -25.32
CA ASP A 607 -21.40 12.08 -26.69
C ASP A 607 -21.70 13.24 -27.67
N ASN A 608 -20.62 13.94 -28.03
CA ASN A 608 -20.56 15.18 -28.79
C ASN A 608 -21.05 16.44 -28.03
N GLU A 609 -20.38 17.56 -28.35
CA GLU A 609 -20.76 18.97 -28.06
C GLU A 609 -20.56 19.57 -26.66
N THR A 610 -20.37 18.81 -25.58
CA THR A 610 -19.81 19.38 -24.32
C THR A 610 -18.29 19.56 -24.42
N LYS A 611 -17.87 20.41 -25.36
CA LYS A 611 -16.56 21.05 -25.27
C LYS A 611 -16.52 21.77 -23.92
N PHE A 612 -15.57 21.40 -23.05
CA PHE A 612 -15.03 22.35 -22.08
C PHE A 612 -14.84 23.70 -22.77
N PRO A 613 -15.07 24.85 -22.10
CA PRO A 613 -14.75 26.14 -22.68
C PRO A 613 -13.36 26.02 -23.29
N ARG A 614 -13.26 26.31 -24.60
CA ARG A 614 -11.96 26.31 -25.26
C ARG A 614 -11.06 27.15 -24.38
N ILE A 615 -9.87 26.63 -24.10
CA ILE A 615 -8.82 27.42 -23.47
C ILE A 615 -8.38 28.42 -24.54
N GLU A 616 -9.17 29.49 -24.65
CA GLU A 616 -8.88 30.65 -25.43
C GLU A 616 -7.95 31.47 -24.56
N LEU A 617 -6.67 31.42 -24.92
CA LEU A 617 -5.65 32.31 -24.38
C LEU A 617 -6.23 33.73 -24.41
N PRO A 618 -6.15 34.51 -23.31
CA PRO A 618 -6.60 35.88 -23.33
C PRO A 618 -5.89 36.60 -24.47
N GLN A 619 -6.65 37.19 -25.40
CA GLN A 619 -6.07 38.08 -26.39
C GLN A 619 -5.63 39.35 -25.65
N SER A 620 -4.36 39.37 -25.25
CA SER A 620 -3.74 40.57 -24.72
C SER A 620 -3.67 41.61 -25.85
N ASN A 621 -4.40 42.70 -25.69
CA ASN A 621 -4.20 43.92 -26.48
C ASN A 621 -2.82 44.50 -26.11
N TYR A 622 -1.77 43.99 -26.74
CA TYR A 622 -0.40 44.45 -26.53
C TYR A 622 0.06 45.21 -27.79
N ASN A 623 0.22 46.53 -27.65
CA ASN A 623 0.59 47.43 -28.74
C ASN A 623 2.13 47.51 -28.85
N PRO A 624 2.77 47.09 -29.96
CA PRO A 624 4.21 46.95 -30.03
C PRO A 624 4.91 48.20 -30.58
N GLU A 625 4.91 49.30 -29.80
CA GLU A 625 5.77 50.47 -30.06
C GLU A 625 6.64 50.80 -28.83
N ALA A 626 7.74 50.06 -28.70
CA ALA A 626 8.92 50.46 -27.92
C ALA A 626 10.18 49.88 -28.60
N THR A 627 10.94 50.74 -29.23
CA THR A 627 12.07 50.44 -30.12
C THR A 627 13.40 50.32 -29.34
N ILE A 628 14.42 49.69 -29.96
CA ILE A 628 15.89 50.02 -29.94
C ILE A 628 16.84 48.83 -29.67
N CYS A 629 17.98 48.87 -30.39
CA CYS A 629 19.23 48.11 -30.30
C CYS A 629 19.29 46.68 -30.89
N ASP A 630 19.57 46.62 -32.19
CA ASP A 630 20.92 46.26 -32.71
C ASP A 630 21.72 45.21 -31.93
N ASP A 631 21.72 43.96 -32.40
CA ASP A 631 22.88 43.37 -33.10
C ASP A 631 22.52 41.97 -33.67
N ILE A 632 23.36 41.43 -34.57
CA ILE A 632 23.22 40.15 -35.32
C ILE A 632 22.59 40.30 -36.72
N SER A 633 23.31 41.00 -37.61
CA SER A 633 23.03 41.02 -39.07
C SER A 633 24.21 40.51 -39.93
N ILE A 634 25.31 40.08 -39.32
CA ILE A 634 26.60 39.82 -40.02
C ILE A 634 26.83 38.34 -40.42
N ILE A 635 26.16 37.35 -39.80
CA ILE A 635 26.55 35.92 -39.94
C ILE A 635 25.74 35.12 -40.97
N TYR A 636 24.69 35.67 -41.59
CA TYR A 636 23.78 34.89 -42.47
C TYR A 636 23.92 35.09 -43.99
N LYS A 637 25.03 35.66 -44.49
CA LYS A 637 25.24 35.94 -45.93
C LYS A 637 26.37 35.17 -46.63
N GLN A 638 27.05 34.21 -45.99
CA GLN A 638 28.23 33.54 -46.57
C GLN A 638 28.19 32.00 -46.71
N SER A 639 27.08 31.31 -46.40
CA SER A 639 26.99 29.84 -46.53
C SER A 639 26.14 29.33 -47.71
N LYS A 640 25.64 30.21 -48.58
CA LYS A 640 24.68 29.85 -49.65
C LYS A 640 25.25 29.95 -51.08
N SER A 641 26.45 29.44 -51.30
CA SER A 641 26.93 29.06 -52.64
C SER A 641 28.09 28.07 -52.58
N ASN A 642 27.81 26.76 -52.51
CA ASN A 642 28.58 25.72 -53.22
C ASN A 642 27.95 24.31 -53.05
N ARG A 643 28.12 23.48 -54.10
CA ARG A 643 27.75 22.04 -54.24
C ARG A 643 26.24 21.74 -54.35
N ILE A 644 25.67 21.67 -55.56
CA ILE A 644 25.80 20.61 -56.59
C ILE A 644 25.18 19.27 -56.16
N LYS A 645 24.28 18.79 -57.02
CA LYS A 645 23.56 17.51 -57.02
C LYS A 645 24.48 16.29 -56.88
N THR A 646 24.02 15.26 -56.15
CA THR A 646 23.80 13.92 -56.74
C THR A 646 22.87 13.07 -55.87
N SER A 647 21.97 12.36 -56.54
CA SER A 647 21.21 11.23 -56.00
C SER A 647 21.78 9.94 -56.58
N ILE A 648 21.75 8.83 -55.82
CA ILE A 648 21.55 7.45 -56.30
C ILE A 648 21.42 6.48 -55.11
N LYS A 649 20.57 5.45 -55.28
CA LYS A 649 20.35 4.33 -54.36
C LYS A 649 21.37 3.22 -54.61
N LYS A 650 21.84 2.51 -53.56
CA LYS A 650 21.48 1.09 -53.30
C LYS A 650 22.31 0.43 -52.17
N SER A 651 21.60 -0.37 -51.38
CA SER A 651 21.98 -1.60 -50.67
C SER A 651 23.25 -2.34 -51.14
N VAL A 652 24.00 -2.95 -50.21
CA VAL A 652 23.98 -4.41 -49.90
C VAL A 652 25.02 -4.76 -48.79
N ILE A 653 24.54 -5.51 -47.79
CA ILE A 653 25.16 -6.59 -46.97
C ILE A 653 26.70 -6.76 -46.99
N GLY A 654 27.30 -6.67 -45.79
CA GLY A 654 28.12 -7.75 -45.19
C GLY A 654 29.64 -7.79 -45.39
N GLY A 655 30.36 -7.92 -44.26
CA GLY A 655 31.35 -9.00 -44.08
C GLY A 655 32.84 -8.73 -44.38
N THR A 656 33.60 -8.57 -43.30
CA THR A 656 34.96 -9.13 -43.06
C THR A 656 36.13 -8.89 -44.04
N ILE A 657 37.20 -8.25 -43.52
CA ILE A 657 38.57 -8.82 -43.29
C ILE A 657 39.10 -9.70 -44.46
N ASN A 658 40.21 -9.41 -45.15
CA ASN A 658 41.56 -9.03 -44.70
C ASN A 658 42.44 -8.57 -45.89
N GLY A 659 43.58 -7.89 -45.64
CA GLY A 659 44.71 -7.85 -46.60
C GLY A 659 45.35 -6.47 -46.86
N GLU A 660 46.54 -6.29 -46.27
CA GLU A 660 47.56 -5.23 -46.49
C GLU A 660 47.15 -3.74 -46.34
#